data_AF-A0A377JTD2-F1
#
_entry.id   AF-A0A377JTD2-F1
#
_cell.length_a   1.000
_cell.length_b   1.000
_cell.length_c   1.000
_cell.angle_alpha   90.00
_cell.angle_beta   90.00
_cell.angle_gamma   90.00
#
_symmetry.space_group_name_H-M   'P 1'
#
loop_
_entity.id
_entity.type
_entity.pdbx_description
1 polymer ?
#
loop_
_entity_poly.entity_id
_entity_poly.type
_entity_poly.pdbx_seq_one_letter_code
_entity_poly.pdbx_strand_id
1 'polypeptide(L)'
;MISIAHKEITKDYGDSVIENVWVDSNSCHVERSETSQSLESTQSTKETTQILGTMQAIKDSMLETLQTAQDSIICLYTSFLDNEILTLVQAIGDNNRIYIYTKDQNTLQEISHHSLVRVGENLAGSFALIQKDKNIQGFFSTKDFDIESNQLFLELDSNQCNDFWHYFITCFWKDAKKEFIAGKEEEIKEMNQKDFIPPFQNGFDTEFIRDSILQEKSNALIQLQTNSPLIDLLQDFEECKFFLQDFHTLSDEMLLQDKETIFIECPVGFDSINNDIFLSNNNTLLYSIRVTGKQTQIFKAMLQNLIKNKTKSFKHEVALKELIDKTIHYLDGKTAKIEAHTTHKDSIQCTSFLDKDEFETQELDYKQIWQDKYPHTCEITYSFDIIPFYTPTHFKTAHLYTEWENTHKALHDTINKALNNIESIYKKQDELNAFQALLSEAKNFFKRFFLGKNTNLKDLTAKLNEIKEKATLETLNIDSTQSYIQELEKHIKTINENSGEIDLKLDEAKEHNEWQTRKNKLEEEIEKLQQHCHTKQQDLNTKEKECKDKKEKLDSMQKEIENLNKKKDGLNEKQNNLQGELNKLKNAKDSKDKTKEIESRLNGIKQDLDKTTQTLDSKNKDHNKEKQNKEALDKLIKTKREELQKDENELKSLKDNLEKKYKEFRYNKKDSKEPESPLAFMDKRQSQTQQEIHISIPKENRPSTGVLKKDKNERLLEISLWSEVESAKKEAQRLGANLSVKNQTQQKGQI
;
A
#
# COMPACT_ATOMS: atom_id res chain seq x y z
N MET A 1 38.19 -31.44 -27.62
CA MET A 1 37.61 -32.80 -27.64
C MET A 1 36.54 -32.85 -26.56
N ILE A 2 35.29 -32.96 -26.99
CA ILE A 2 34.11 -33.00 -26.12
C ILE A 2 34.00 -34.44 -25.61
N SER A 3 34.14 -34.64 -24.31
CA SER A 3 33.89 -35.91 -23.65
C SER A 3 32.41 -36.00 -23.31
N ILE A 4 31.60 -36.53 -24.22
CA ILE A 4 30.30 -37.10 -23.84
C ILE A 4 30.60 -38.50 -23.33
N ALA A 5 30.76 -38.63 -22.02
CA ALA A 5 30.82 -39.92 -21.38
C ALA A 5 29.41 -40.54 -21.44
N HIS A 6 29.18 -41.43 -22.40
CA HIS A 6 28.19 -42.48 -22.23
C HIS A 6 28.70 -43.37 -21.09
N LYS A 7 28.22 -43.12 -19.88
CA LYS A 7 28.50 -43.96 -18.72
C LYS A 7 27.55 -45.15 -18.81
N GLU A 8 28.01 -46.25 -19.38
CA GLU A 8 27.31 -47.53 -19.35
C GLU A 8 27.24 -47.99 -17.88
N ILE A 9 26.03 -48.09 -17.34
CA ILE A 9 25.78 -48.56 -15.98
C ILE A 9 25.34 -50.02 -16.05
N THR A 10 26.25 -50.94 -15.75
CA THR A 10 26.07 -52.41 -15.81
C THR A 10 25.81 -53.06 -14.43
N LYS A 11 25.24 -52.31 -13.47
CA LYS A 11 24.86 -52.85 -12.15
C LYS A 11 23.34 -52.91 -12.00
N ASP A 12 22.87 -54.07 -11.58
CA ASP A 12 21.49 -54.29 -11.15
C ASP A 12 21.22 -53.44 -9.90
N TYR A 13 20.56 -52.32 -10.12
CA TYR A 13 20.25 -51.30 -9.13
C TYR A 13 18.73 -51.28 -8.85
N GLY A 14 18.14 -52.46 -8.67
CA GLY A 14 16.68 -52.64 -8.52
C GLY A 14 15.99 -51.71 -7.52
N ASP A 15 16.73 -51.19 -6.52
CA ASP A 15 16.26 -50.25 -5.50
C ASP A 15 17.07 -48.94 -5.39
N SER A 16 17.90 -48.58 -6.38
CA SER A 16 18.60 -47.28 -6.31
C SER A 16 17.66 -46.12 -6.59
N VAL A 17 17.87 -45.07 -5.82
CA VAL A 17 17.08 -43.85 -5.84
C VAL A 17 17.89 -42.74 -6.50
N ILE A 18 17.23 -41.96 -7.36
CA ILE A 18 17.75 -40.70 -7.88
C ILE A 18 17.04 -39.57 -7.14
N GLU A 19 17.82 -38.63 -6.61
CA GLU A 19 17.32 -37.50 -5.85
C GLU A 19 17.36 -36.20 -6.68
N ASN A 20 16.41 -35.30 -6.42
CA ASN A 20 16.38 -33.92 -6.92
C ASN A 20 16.47 -33.80 -8.45
N VAL A 21 15.54 -34.41 -9.17
CA VAL A 21 15.51 -34.39 -10.63
C VAL A 21 14.16 -33.95 -11.19
N TRP A 22 14.22 -33.23 -12.32
CA TRP A 22 13.05 -33.03 -13.18
C TRP A 22 12.90 -34.21 -14.11
N VAL A 23 11.68 -34.74 -14.22
CA VAL A 23 11.39 -35.93 -15.02
C VAL A 23 10.40 -35.56 -16.12
N ASP A 24 10.74 -35.85 -17.38
CA ASP A 24 9.85 -35.64 -18.52
C ASP A 24 8.61 -36.56 -18.43
N SER A 25 7.45 -35.99 -18.74
CA SER A 25 6.15 -36.69 -18.63
C SER A 25 5.83 -37.58 -19.83
N ASN A 26 6.50 -37.37 -20.99
CA ASN A 26 6.12 -37.93 -22.29
C ASN A 26 7.29 -38.58 -23.06
N SER A 27 8.11 -39.40 -22.42
CA SER A 27 9.12 -40.20 -23.11
C SER A 27 8.55 -41.56 -23.56
N CYS A 28 7.46 -41.56 -24.32
CA CYS A 28 6.99 -42.78 -24.94
C CYS A 28 7.85 -43.10 -26.17
N HIS A 29 8.52 -44.26 -26.12
CA HIS A 29 9.12 -44.89 -27.28
C HIS A 29 8.04 -45.10 -28.35
N VAL A 30 8.14 -44.39 -29.47
CA VAL A 30 7.34 -44.70 -30.67
C VAL A 30 7.96 -45.95 -31.29
N GLU A 31 7.50 -47.13 -30.90
CA GLU A 31 7.68 -48.30 -31.75
C GLU A 31 6.81 -48.11 -32.99
N ARG A 32 7.47 -47.91 -34.14
CA ARG A 32 6.84 -48.04 -35.45
C ARG A 32 6.32 -49.47 -35.61
N SER A 33 5.05 -49.68 -35.28
CA SER A 33 4.27 -50.76 -35.87
C SER A 33 3.40 -50.17 -36.98
N GLU A 34 3.76 -50.52 -38.21
CA GLU A 34 2.94 -50.27 -39.39
C GLU A 34 1.66 -51.11 -39.29
N THR A 35 0.60 -50.54 -38.72
CA THR A 35 -0.77 -50.88 -39.12
C THR A 35 -1.69 -49.71 -38.82
N SER A 36 -2.11 -49.04 -39.90
CA SER A 36 -3.16 -48.02 -39.89
C SER A 36 -4.49 -48.61 -39.41
N GLN A 37 -4.87 -48.33 -38.16
CA GLN A 37 -6.28 -48.32 -37.75
C GLN A 37 -6.53 -47.08 -36.89
N SER A 38 -7.65 -46.43 -37.19
CA SER A 38 -8.14 -45.15 -36.69
C SER A 38 -7.95 -44.99 -35.18
N LEU A 39 -7.12 -44.01 -34.78
CA LEU A 39 -7.13 -43.51 -33.41
C LEU A 39 -8.49 -42.88 -33.11
N GLU A 40 -9.26 -43.52 -32.24
CA GLU A 40 -10.32 -42.86 -31.51
C GLU A 40 -9.72 -41.65 -30.79
N SER A 41 -10.25 -40.45 -31.08
CA SER A 41 -9.87 -39.22 -30.42
C SER A 41 -10.00 -39.41 -28.90
N THR A 42 -8.86 -39.41 -28.21
CA THR A 42 -8.78 -39.57 -26.76
C THR A 42 -9.61 -38.50 -26.06
N GLN A 43 -10.23 -38.86 -24.95
CA GLN A 43 -11.14 -38.04 -24.15
C GLN A 43 -10.56 -36.66 -23.76
N SER A 44 -9.24 -36.54 -23.64
CA SER A 44 -8.51 -35.28 -23.41
C SER A 44 -8.64 -34.27 -24.56
N THR A 45 -8.68 -34.74 -25.81
CA THR A 45 -8.89 -33.88 -26.99
C THR A 45 -10.30 -33.29 -26.98
N LYS A 46 -11.31 -34.09 -26.60
CA LYS A 46 -12.71 -33.65 -26.53
C LYS A 46 -12.92 -32.58 -25.45
N GLU A 47 -12.30 -32.75 -24.28
CA GLU A 47 -12.38 -31.78 -23.18
C GLU A 47 -11.66 -30.47 -23.51
N THR A 48 -10.49 -30.53 -24.17
CA THR A 48 -9.77 -29.32 -24.64
C THR A 48 -10.61 -28.54 -25.65
N THR A 49 -11.19 -29.22 -26.64
CA THR A 49 -12.08 -28.59 -27.64
C THR A 49 -13.31 -27.96 -26.99
N GLN A 50 -13.85 -28.56 -25.93
CA GLN A 50 -15.00 -28.00 -25.20
C GLN A 50 -14.65 -26.72 -24.41
N ILE A 51 -13.49 -26.67 -23.77
CA ILE A 51 -13.02 -25.47 -23.05
C ILE A 51 -12.77 -24.34 -24.04
N LEU A 52 -12.03 -24.60 -25.13
CA LEU A 52 -11.77 -23.61 -26.17
C LEU A 52 -13.09 -23.11 -26.79
N GLY A 53 -14.03 -24.01 -27.08
CA GLY A 53 -15.35 -23.65 -27.61
C GLY A 53 -16.16 -22.78 -26.65
N THR A 54 -16.00 -22.96 -25.33
CA THR A 54 -16.63 -22.10 -24.33
C THR A 54 -16.01 -20.70 -24.31
N MET A 55 -14.68 -20.61 -24.34
CA MET A 55 -13.97 -19.32 -24.42
C MET A 55 -14.30 -18.57 -25.71
N GLN A 56 -14.37 -19.29 -26.83
CA GLN A 56 -14.81 -18.73 -28.12
C GLN A 56 -16.23 -18.19 -28.04
N ALA A 57 -17.18 -18.93 -27.47
CA ALA A 57 -18.53 -18.44 -27.29
C ALA A 57 -18.60 -17.16 -26.43
N ILE A 58 -17.71 -16.99 -25.44
CA ILE A 58 -17.64 -15.76 -24.63
C ILE A 58 -17.05 -14.60 -25.45
N LYS A 59 -16.00 -14.83 -26.24
CA LYS A 59 -15.46 -13.81 -27.16
C LYS A 59 -16.51 -13.40 -28.20
N ASP A 60 -17.20 -14.36 -28.80
CA ASP A 60 -18.26 -14.10 -29.79
C ASP A 60 -19.38 -13.27 -29.14
N SER A 61 -19.77 -13.59 -27.90
CA SER A 61 -20.72 -12.80 -27.11
C SER A 61 -20.22 -11.37 -26.86
N MET A 62 -18.93 -11.19 -26.53
CA MET A 62 -18.33 -9.85 -26.40
C MET A 62 -18.46 -9.05 -27.70
N LEU A 63 -18.10 -9.65 -28.83
CA LEU A 63 -18.16 -9.01 -30.15
C LEU A 63 -19.59 -8.66 -30.53
N GLU A 64 -20.56 -9.56 -30.29
CA GLU A 64 -21.98 -9.30 -30.51
C GLU A 64 -22.50 -8.15 -29.64
N THR A 65 -22.14 -8.12 -28.36
CA THR A 65 -22.52 -7.02 -27.45
C THR A 65 -21.92 -5.69 -27.90
N LEU A 66 -20.66 -5.67 -28.33
CA LEU A 66 -20.03 -4.47 -28.89
C LEU A 66 -20.75 -4.01 -30.17
N GLN A 67 -21.07 -4.94 -31.08
CA GLN A 67 -21.72 -4.65 -32.35
C GLN A 67 -23.14 -4.09 -32.19
N THR A 68 -23.86 -4.56 -31.17
CA THR A 68 -25.25 -4.15 -30.88
C THR A 68 -25.34 -2.95 -29.93
N ALA A 69 -24.22 -2.47 -29.39
CA ALA A 69 -24.17 -1.33 -28.50
C ALA A 69 -24.62 -0.04 -29.21
N GLN A 70 -25.55 0.67 -28.58
CA GLN A 70 -26.04 1.97 -29.02
C GLN A 70 -26.22 2.88 -27.80
N ASP A 71 -25.89 4.16 -27.96
CA ASP A 71 -25.92 5.18 -26.91
C ASP A 71 -25.15 4.75 -25.64
N SER A 72 -24.10 3.96 -25.81
CA SER A 72 -23.36 3.32 -24.72
C SER A 72 -22.00 3.97 -24.51
N ILE A 73 -21.45 3.82 -23.30
CA ILE A 73 -20.05 4.12 -23.01
C ILE A 73 -19.27 2.82 -23.09
N ILE A 74 -18.25 2.77 -23.94
CA ILE A 74 -17.43 1.59 -24.17
C ILE A 74 -16.00 1.91 -23.74
N CYS A 75 -15.46 1.10 -22.85
CA CYS A 75 -14.09 1.19 -22.38
C CYS A 75 -13.33 -0.07 -22.84
N LEU A 76 -12.29 0.11 -23.65
CA LEU A 76 -11.41 -0.97 -24.09
C LEU A 76 -10.04 -0.79 -23.47
N TYR A 77 -9.56 -1.81 -22.77
CA TYR A 77 -8.21 -1.88 -22.22
C TYR A 77 -7.52 -3.09 -22.83
N THR A 78 -6.45 -2.87 -23.62
CA THR A 78 -5.72 -3.98 -24.24
C THR A 78 -4.36 -3.53 -24.77
N SER A 79 -3.36 -4.41 -24.72
CA SER A 79 -2.03 -4.09 -25.25
C SER A 79 -2.03 -4.00 -26.78
N PHE A 80 -2.87 -4.81 -27.43
CA PHE A 80 -2.96 -4.93 -28.88
C PHE A 80 -4.41 -4.91 -29.35
N LEU A 81 -4.69 -4.08 -30.37
CA LEU A 81 -6.00 -4.04 -31.03
C LEU A 81 -5.92 -4.84 -32.32
N ASP A 82 -6.59 -5.99 -32.35
CA ASP A 82 -6.69 -6.79 -33.57
C ASP A 82 -7.59 -6.12 -34.62
N ASN A 83 -7.46 -6.54 -35.89
CA ASN A 83 -8.22 -5.98 -37.00
C ASN A 83 -9.75 -6.12 -36.83
N GLU A 84 -10.21 -7.15 -36.12
CA GLU A 84 -11.64 -7.40 -35.89
C GLU A 84 -12.21 -6.32 -34.98
N ILE A 85 -11.55 -6.05 -33.85
CA ILE A 85 -11.92 -4.97 -32.92
C ILE A 85 -11.77 -3.60 -33.57
N LEU A 86 -10.70 -3.37 -34.34
CA LEU A 86 -10.48 -2.10 -35.05
C LEU A 86 -11.64 -1.78 -36.02
N THR A 87 -12.02 -2.77 -36.84
CA THR A 87 -13.14 -2.65 -37.79
C THR A 87 -14.45 -2.40 -37.05
N LEU A 88 -14.64 -3.08 -35.91
CA LEU A 88 -15.84 -2.94 -35.10
C LEU A 88 -15.94 -1.53 -34.50
N VAL A 89 -14.89 -1.04 -33.85
CA VAL A 89 -14.81 0.31 -33.24
C VAL A 89 -15.15 1.39 -34.26
N GLN A 90 -14.63 1.29 -35.49
CA GLN A 90 -14.96 2.21 -36.58
C GLN A 90 -16.45 2.17 -36.95
N ALA A 91 -17.05 0.98 -36.99
CA ALA A 91 -18.47 0.81 -37.33
C ALA A 91 -19.42 1.33 -36.24
N ILE A 92 -19.03 1.25 -34.96
CA ILE A 92 -19.91 1.58 -33.84
C ILE A 92 -19.66 2.97 -33.23
N GLY A 93 -18.57 3.63 -33.60
CA GLY A 93 -18.12 4.88 -32.98
C GLY A 93 -19.07 6.07 -33.12
N ASP A 94 -19.84 6.14 -34.20
CA ASP A 94 -20.76 7.27 -34.43
C ASP A 94 -21.94 7.29 -33.43
N ASN A 95 -22.29 6.14 -32.84
CA ASN A 95 -23.43 5.99 -31.93
C ASN A 95 -23.01 5.78 -30.47
N ASN A 96 -21.71 5.76 -30.17
CA ASN A 96 -21.20 5.37 -28.86
C ASN A 96 -20.06 6.29 -28.41
N ARG A 97 -19.85 6.39 -27.09
CA ARG A 97 -18.67 7.06 -26.53
C ARG A 97 -17.61 6.02 -26.23
N ILE A 98 -16.56 5.97 -27.04
CA ILE A 98 -15.54 4.93 -26.95
C ILE A 98 -14.25 5.51 -26.36
N TYR A 99 -13.77 4.87 -25.29
CA TYR A 99 -12.51 5.17 -24.62
C TYR A 99 -11.59 3.97 -24.74
N ILE A 100 -10.37 4.17 -25.25
CA ILE A 100 -9.43 3.09 -25.51
C ILE A 100 -8.11 3.36 -24.79
N TYR A 101 -7.71 2.47 -23.89
CA TYR A 101 -6.40 2.46 -23.26
C TYR A 101 -5.55 1.36 -23.87
N THR A 102 -4.46 1.71 -24.55
CA THR A 102 -3.64 0.72 -25.26
C THR A 102 -2.15 1.03 -25.28
N LYS A 103 -1.33 0.05 -25.65
CA LYS A 103 0.10 0.22 -25.95
C LYS A 103 0.37 0.26 -27.46
N ASP A 104 -0.56 -0.20 -28.28
CA ASP A 104 -0.39 -0.23 -29.73
C ASP A 104 -0.34 1.20 -30.28
N GLN A 105 0.78 1.56 -30.92
CA GLN A 105 0.98 2.88 -31.53
C GLN A 105 0.66 2.90 -33.02
N ASN A 106 0.56 1.74 -33.67
CA ASN A 106 0.52 1.65 -35.13
C ASN A 106 -0.87 1.95 -35.71
N THR A 107 -1.92 1.83 -34.89
CA THR A 107 -3.33 1.87 -35.34
C THR A 107 -4.11 3.05 -34.75
N LEU A 108 -3.45 3.90 -33.94
CA LEU A 108 -4.07 4.97 -33.13
C LEU A 108 -4.69 6.11 -33.94
N GLN A 109 -4.08 6.49 -35.06
CA GLN A 109 -4.54 7.65 -35.83
C GLN A 109 -5.93 7.40 -36.43
N GLU A 110 -6.17 6.23 -37.03
CA GLU A 110 -7.43 5.90 -37.68
C GLU A 110 -8.58 5.76 -36.67
N ILE A 111 -8.34 5.10 -35.54
CA ILE A 111 -9.38 4.88 -34.52
C ILE A 111 -9.71 6.12 -33.69
N SER A 112 -8.76 7.04 -33.52
CA SER A 112 -8.97 8.25 -32.73
C SER A 112 -9.95 9.25 -33.37
N HIS A 113 -10.35 9.03 -34.63
CA HIS A 113 -11.46 9.76 -35.24
C HIS A 113 -12.83 9.39 -34.65
N HIS A 114 -12.95 8.19 -34.10
CA HIS A 114 -14.20 7.62 -33.60
C HIS A 114 -14.15 7.29 -32.10
N SER A 115 -13.03 7.58 -31.43
CA SER A 115 -12.79 7.25 -30.02
C SER A 115 -11.77 8.20 -29.39
N LEU A 116 -11.76 8.28 -28.06
CA LEU A 116 -10.66 8.90 -27.31
C LEU A 116 -9.66 7.80 -26.96
N VAL A 117 -8.46 7.87 -27.53
CA VAL A 117 -7.43 6.84 -27.29
C VAL A 117 -6.31 7.41 -26.46
N ARG A 118 -5.86 6.65 -25.45
CA ARG A 118 -4.76 7.03 -24.57
C ARG A 118 -3.75 5.91 -24.49
N VAL A 119 -2.48 6.30 -24.48
CA VAL A 119 -1.36 5.34 -24.51
C VAL A 119 -0.84 5.10 -23.11
N GLY A 120 -0.81 3.82 -22.74
CA GLY A 120 -0.26 3.31 -21.49
C GLY A 120 0.97 2.43 -21.72
N GLU A 121 1.92 2.47 -20.79
CA GLU A 121 3.13 1.64 -20.85
C GLU A 121 2.95 0.30 -20.10
N ASN A 122 2.11 0.30 -19.06
CA ASN A 122 1.91 -0.81 -18.14
C ASN A 122 0.51 -1.43 -18.27
N LEU A 123 0.30 -2.27 -19.29
CA LEU A 123 -0.93 -3.05 -19.45
C LEU A 123 -0.71 -4.51 -19.07
N ALA A 124 -1.64 -5.10 -18.32
CA ALA A 124 -1.70 -6.55 -18.09
C ALA A 124 -3.12 -7.07 -18.34
N GLY A 125 -3.22 -8.11 -19.16
CA GLY A 125 -4.49 -8.60 -19.69
C GLY A 125 -5.25 -7.60 -20.55
N SER A 126 -6.47 -7.96 -20.90
CA SER A 126 -7.39 -7.12 -21.67
C SER A 126 -8.80 -7.21 -21.13
N PHE A 127 -9.57 -6.13 -21.22
CA PHE A 127 -10.97 -6.14 -20.85
C PHE A 127 -11.77 -5.11 -21.63
N ALA A 128 -13.05 -5.42 -21.82
CA ALA A 128 -14.03 -4.55 -22.46
C ALA A 128 -15.18 -4.32 -21.47
N LEU A 129 -15.52 -3.06 -21.22
CA LEU A 129 -16.67 -2.66 -20.42
C LEU A 129 -17.64 -1.89 -21.28
N ILE A 130 -18.91 -2.28 -21.24
CA ILE A 130 -19.97 -1.72 -22.06
C ILE A 130 -21.06 -1.27 -21.09
N GLN A 131 -21.15 0.03 -20.89
CA GLN A 131 -22.10 0.66 -19.98
C GLN A 131 -23.26 1.25 -20.79
N LYS A 132 -24.47 0.72 -20.54
CA LYS A 132 -25.72 1.28 -21.06
C LYS A 132 -26.65 1.60 -19.90
N ASP A 133 -27.04 2.86 -19.78
CA ASP A 133 -27.79 3.39 -18.64
C ASP A 133 -27.10 3.11 -17.29
N LYS A 134 -27.63 2.14 -16.52
CA LYS A 134 -27.08 1.71 -15.22
C LYS A 134 -26.48 0.30 -15.26
N ASN A 135 -26.51 -0.37 -16.41
CA ASN A 135 -26.08 -1.76 -16.56
C ASN A 135 -24.72 -1.80 -17.27
N ILE A 136 -23.71 -2.25 -16.54
CA ILE A 136 -22.39 -2.54 -17.09
C ILE A 136 -22.33 -4.02 -17.41
N GLN A 137 -21.99 -4.35 -18.65
CA GLN A 137 -21.52 -5.67 -19.03
C GLN A 137 -20.01 -5.62 -19.25
N GLY A 138 -19.31 -6.63 -18.78
CA GLY A 138 -17.85 -6.67 -18.82
C GLY A 138 -17.34 -8.01 -19.31
N PHE A 139 -16.24 -7.95 -20.06
CA PHE A 139 -15.52 -9.11 -20.56
C PHE A 139 -14.05 -8.94 -20.24
N PHE A 140 -13.39 -10.02 -19.86
CA PHE A 140 -12.02 -10.00 -19.42
C PHE A 140 -11.24 -11.16 -20.03
N SER A 141 -10.00 -10.86 -20.39
CA SER A 141 -9.00 -11.81 -20.83
C SER A 141 -7.70 -11.61 -20.06
N THR A 142 -7.03 -12.70 -19.72
CA THR A 142 -5.70 -12.68 -19.11
C THR A 142 -4.59 -12.20 -20.06
N LYS A 143 -4.84 -12.11 -21.37
CA LYS A 143 -3.92 -11.60 -22.41
C LYS A 143 -4.66 -10.65 -23.35
N ASP A 144 -4.22 -10.50 -24.59
CA ASP A 144 -4.95 -9.79 -25.65
C ASP A 144 -6.24 -10.54 -26.02
N PHE A 145 -7.17 -9.90 -26.73
CA PHE A 145 -8.48 -10.48 -27.07
C PHE A 145 -8.44 -11.67 -28.06
N ASP A 146 -7.28 -12.29 -28.27
CA ASP A 146 -7.14 -13.55 -29.00
C ASP A 146 -7.63 -14.76 -28.15
N ILE A 147 -7.75 -15.95 -28.72
CA ILE A 147 -8.03 -17.17 -27.96
C ILE A 147 -6.89 -18.16 -28.15
N GLU A 148 -6.06 -18.26 -27.11
CA GLU A 148 -5.02 -19.28 -26.98
C GLU A 148 -5.40 -20.34 -25.95
N SER A 149 -4.85 -21.54 -26.08
CA SER A 149 -5.16 -22.68 -25.19
C SER A 149 -4.77 -22.49 -23.72
N ASN A 150 -3.95 -21.49 -23.41
CA ASN A 150 -3.45 -21.14 -22.08
C ASN A 150 -3.95 -19.77 -21.58
N GLN A 151 -4.94 -19.19 -22.26
CA GLN A 151 -5.57 -17.93 -21.87
C GLN A 151 -6.92 -18.19 -21.22
N LEU A 152 -7.30 -17.35 -20.25
CA LEU A 152 -8.64 -17.37 -19.68
C LEU A 152 -9.44 -16.19 -20.21
N PHE A 153 -10.63 -16.46 -20.74
CA PHE A 153 -11.59 -15.46 -21.19
C PHE A 153 -12.88 -15.62 -20.37
N LEU A 154 -13.33 -14.54 -19.72
CA LEU A 154 -14.44 -14.54 -18.78
C LEU A 154 -15.43 -13.42 -19.11
N GLU A 155 -16.71 -13.71 -18.88
CA GLU A 155 -17.72 -12.67 -18.67
C GLU A 155 -17.68 -12.24 -17.20
N LEU A 156 -17.61 -10.94 -16.94
CA LEU A 156 -17.50 -10.34 -15.62
C LEU A 156 -18.87 -10.20 -14.96
N ASP A 157 -18.94 -10.43 -13.65
CA ASP A 157 -20.12 -10.07 -12.88
C ASP A 157 -20.16 -8.57 -12.54
N SER A 158 -21.26 -8.13 -11.93
CA SER A 158 -21.48 -6.72 -11.63
C SER A 158 -20.47 -6.11 -10.64
N ASN A 159 -19.92 -6.89 -9.70
CA ASN A 159 -18.90 -6.39 -8.78
C ASN A 159 -17.57 -6.24 -9.50
N GLN A 160 -17.18 -7.26 -10.27
CA GLN A 160 -15.98 -7.21 -11.10
C GLN A 160 -16.07 -6.06 -12.13
N CYS A 161 -17.22 -5.85 -12.77
CA CYS A 161 -17.42 -4.73 -13.70
C CYS A 161 -17.16 -3.37 -13.05
N ASN A 162 -17.61 -3.17 -11.80
CA ASN A 162 -17.33 -1.94 -11.06
C ASN A 162 -15.84 -1.80 -10.75
N ASP A 163 -15.19 -2.87 -10.31
CA ASP A 163 -13.75 -2.87 -9.98
C ASP A 163 -12.92 -2.53 -11.23
N PHE A 164 -13.19 -3.18 -12.36
CA PHE A 164 -12.55 -2.89 -13.64
C PHE A 164 -12.88 -1.51 -14.18
N TRP A 165 -14.08 -0.98 -13.94
CA TRP A 165 -14.43 0.39 -14.30
C TRP A 165 -13.55 1.41 -13.56
N HIS A 166 -13.40 1.24 -12.25
CA HIS A 166 -12.54 2.10 -11.44
C HIS A 166 -11.07 1.99 -11.83
N TYR A 167 -10.60 0.77 -12.11
CA TYR A 167 -9.25 0.55 -12.62
C TYR A 167 -9.02 1.25 -13.95
N PHE A 168 -9.94 1.06 -14.90
CA PHE A 168 -9.88 1.73 -16.20
C PHE A 168 -9.79 3.24 -16.06
N ILE A 169 -10.67 3.85 -15.26
CA ILE A 169 -10.68 5.31 -15.05
C ILE A 169 -9.35 5.77 -14.44
N THR A 170 -8.77 5.00 -13.53
CA THR A 170 -7.46 5.31 -12.94
C THR A 170 -6.38 5.29 -14.01
N CYS A 171 -6.20 4.19 -14.73
CA CYS A 171 -5.17 4.09 -15.76
C CYS A 171 -5.36 5.12 -16.88
N PHE A 172 -6.59 5.25 -17.37
CA PHE A 172 -6.93 6.10 -18.50
C PHE A 172 -6.77 7.58 -18.19
N TRP A 173 -7.21 8.04 -17.01
CA TRP A 173 -7.19 9.47 -16.69
C TRP A 173 -5.94 9.94 -15.94
N LYS A 174 -5.33 9.07 -15.13
CA LYS A 174 -4.21 9.42 -14.26
C LYS A 174 -2.86 9.00 -14.83
N ASP A 175 -2.77 7.79 -15.39
CA ASP A 175 -1.47 7.18 -15.72
C ASP A 175 -1.09 7.33 -17.20
N ALA A 176 -2.08 7.60 -18.06
CA ALA A 176 -1.86 7.92 -19.46
C ALA A 176 -0.95 9.16 -19.60
N LYS A 177 0.06 9.07 -20.46
CA LYS A 177 0.98 10.18 -20.76
C LYS A 177 0.64 10.91 -22.07
N LYS A 178 -0.01 10.20 -22.99
CA LYS A 178 -0.32 10.67 -24.34
C LYS A 178 -1.78 10.38 -24.66
N GLU A 179 -2.41 11.29 -25.38
CA GLU A 179 -3.75 11.09 -25.93
C GLU A 179 -3.80 11.34 -27.42
N PHE A 180 -4.71 10.63 -28.09
CA PHE A 180 -5.00 10.76 -29.51
C PHE A 180 -6.46 11.15 -29.67
N ILE A 181 -6.67 12.32 -30.29
CA ILE A 181 -7.99 12.86 -30.58
C ILE A 181 -8.04 13.28 -32.04
N ALA A 182 -9.01 12.75 -32.78
CA ALA A 182 -9.25 13.09 -34.18
C ALA A 182 -7.99 13.00 -35.06
N GLY A 183 -7.20 11.94 -34.89
CA GLY A 183 -5.98 11.66 -35.65
C GLY A 183 -4.73 12.41 -35.19
N LYS A 184 -4.82 13.21 -34.12
CA LYS A 184 -3.70 14.01 -33.61
C LYS A 184 -3.24 13.53 -32.25
N GLU A 185 -1.93 13.40 -32.10
CA GLU A 185 -1.28 13.19 -30.80
C GLU A 185 -1.22 14.50 -30.03
N GLU A 186 -1.68 14.48 -28.78
CA GLU A 186 -1.61 15.58 -27.83
C GLU A 186 -0.98 15.12 -26.52
N GLU A 187 -0.19 15.99 -25.88
CA GLU A 187 0.28 15.76 -24.51
C GLU A 187 -0.85 16.06 -23.52
N ILE A 188 -1.07 15.12 -22.59
CA ILE A 188 -2.08 15.27 -21.56
C ILE A 188 -1.62 16.36 -20.58
N LYS A 189 -2.29 17.51 -20.61
CA LYS A 189 -2.07 18.59 -19.63
C LYS A 189 -2.51 18.12 -18.25
N GLU A 190 -1.66 18.30 -17.24
CA GLU A 190 -1.92 17.89 -15.86
C GLU A 190 -3.37 18.14 -15.44
N MET A 191 -4.14 17.06 -15.31
CA MET A 191 -5.47 17.11 -14.73
C MET A 191 -5.34 17.34 -13.22
N ASN A 192 -6.15 18.25 -12.67
CA ASN A 192 -6.23 18.49 -11.24
C ASN A 192 -6.59 17.18 -10.52
N GLN A 193 -5.64 16.58 -9.80
CA GLN A 193 -5.76 15.29 -9.10
C GLN A 193 -6.85 15.24 -8.02
N LYS A 194 -7.57 16.34 -7.76
CA LYS A 194 -8.56 16.46 -6.69
C LYS A 194 -9.94 15.91 -7.03
N ASP A 195 -10.24 15.67 -8.31
CA ASP A 195 -11.58 15.24 -8.76
C ASP A 195 -11.71 13.73 -9.01
N PHE A 196 -10.63 12.96 -8.79
CA PHE A 196 -10.65 11.52 -9.03
C PHE A 196 -11.01 10.73 -7.77
N ILE A 197 -11.91 9.77 -7.94
CA ILE A 197 -12.30 8.78 -6.95
C ILE A 197 -11.02 8.04 -6.50
N PRO A 198 -10.72 7.94 -5.20
CA PRO A 198 -9.54 7.22 -4.73
C PRO A 198 -9.55 5.78 -5.23
N PRO A 199 -8.37 5.16 -5.50
CA PRO A 199 -8.30 3.73 -5.81
C PRO A 199 -8.95 2.92 -4.67
N PHE A 200 -9.70 1.89 -5.06
CA PHE A 200 -10.50 1.07 -4.16
C PHE A 200 -9.66 0.26 -3.15
N GLN A 201 -10.33 -0.17 -2.07
CA GLN A 201 -9.75 -0.91 -0.95
C GLN A 201 -9.44 -2.39 -1.23
N ASN A 202 -9.88 -2.95 -2.36
CA ASN A 202 -9.69 -4.37 -2.68
C ASN A 202 -9.07 -4.49 -4.08
N GLY A 203 -7.95 -5.21 -4.20
CA GLY A 203 -7.45 -5.77 -5.47
C GLY A 203 -6.45 -4.96 -6.29
N PHE A 204 -6.14 -3.70 -5.92
CA PHE A 204 -5.27 -2.81 -6.72
C PHE A 204 -4.08 -2.20 -5.95
N ASP A 205 -3.99 -2.47 -4.65
CA ASP A 205 -2.85 -2.06 -3.83
C ASP A 205 -1.89 -3.24 -3.72
N THR A 206 -0.65 -3.07 -4.18
CA THR A 206 0.39 -4.10 -4.09
C THR A 206 0.62 -4.60 -2.67
N GLU A 207 0.46 -3.75 -1.64
CA GLU A 207 0.54 -4.18 -0.24
C GLU A 207 -0.68 -5.06 0.11
N PHE A 208 -1.89 -4.69 -0.31
CA PHE A 208 -3.11 -5.49 -0.11
C PHE A 208 -3.08 -6.83 -0.85
N ILE A 209 -2.60 -6.84 -2.10
CA ILE A 209 -2.44 -8.04 -2.91
C ILE A 209 -1.46 -8.98 -2.21
N ARG A 210 -0.30 -8.47 -1.77
CA ARG A 210 0.69 -9.24 -1.01
C ARG A 210 0.11 -9.78 0.30
N ASP A 211 -0.62 -8.96 1.07
CA ASP A 211 -1.25 -9.39 2.33
C ASP A 211 -2.33 -10.46 2.11
N SER A 212 -3.09 -10.36 1.03
CA SER A 212 -4.11 -11.36 0.67
C SER A 212 -3.48 -12.69 0.27
N ILE A 213 -2.36 -12.63 -0.46
CA ILE A 213 -1.55 -13.80 -0.84
C ILE A 213 -0.99 -14.50 0.40
N LEU A 214 -0.47 -13.73 1.37
CA LEU A 214 0.11 -14.25 2.62
C LEU A 214 -0.91 -14.89 3.57
N GLN A 215 -2.22 -14.79 3.31
CA GLN A 215 -3.24 -15.50 4.10
C GLN A 215 -3.38 -16.98 3.69
N GLU A 216 -2.98 -17.36 2.47
CA GLU A 216 -3.16 -18.71 1.93
C GLU A 216 -1.86 -19.53 1.95
N LYS A 217 -1.23 -19.67 3.13
CA LYS A 217 0.14 -20.19 3.26
C LYS A 217 0.34 -21.68 3.00
N SER A 218 -0.71 -22.50 3.02
CA SER A 218 -0.55 -23.95 2.89
C SER A 218 -1.60 -24.61 2.02
N ASN A 219 -1.20 -25.70 1.35
CA ASN A 219 -2.04 -26.48 0.44
C ASN A 219 -2.63 -25.69 -0.74
N ALA A 220 -2.06 -24.53 -1.06
CA ALA A 220 -2.49 -23.70 -2.16
C ALA A 220 -2.05 -24.28 -3.51
N LEU A 221 -2.87 -24.05 -4.53
CA LEU A 221 -2.52 -24.31 -5.92
C LEU A 221 -2.02 -23.02 -6.56
N ILE A 222 -0.77 -23.00 -6.99
CA ILE A 222 -0.10 -21.79 -7.45
C ILE A 222 0.36 -21.99 -8.90
N GLN A 223 -0.04 -21.09 -9.79
CA GLN A 223 0.41 -21.04 -11.18
C GLN A 223 1.25 -19.80 -11.39
N LEU A 224 2.42 -19.95 -12.02
CA LEU A 224 3.38 -18.86 -12.22
C LEU A 224 3.98 -18.86 -13.61
N GLN A 225 4.07 -17.67 -14.17
CA GLN A 225 4.80 -17.41 -15.41
C GLN A 225 6.31 -17.20 -15.15
N THR A 226 7.12 -17.32 -16.20
CA THR A 226 8.60 -17.26 -16.14
C THR A 226 9.17 -15.97 -15.50
N ASN A 227 8.39 -14.89 -15.43
CA ASN A 227 8.79 -13.61 -14.82
C ASN A 227 7.75 -13.13 -13.77
N SER A 228 7.10 -14.06 -13.08
CA SER A 228 6.07 -13.69 -12.12
C SER A 228 6.68 -12.89 -10.95
N PRO A 229 6.11 -11.73 -10.58
CA PRO A 229 6.51 -11.02 -9.36
C PRO A 229 6.19 -11.78 -8.07
N LEU A 230 5.46 -12.90 -8.16
CA LEU A 230 5.10 -13.74 -7.03
C LEU A 230 6.18 -14.74 -6.65
N ILE A 231 7.21 -14.92 -7.49
CA ILE A 231 8.30 -15.89 -7.24
C ILE A 231 9.01 -15.61 -5.91
N ASP A 232 9.23 -14.33 -5.58
CA ASP A 232 9.92 -13.96 -4.33
C ASP A 232 9.08 -14.25 -3.07
N LEU A 233 7.75 -14.35 -3.21
CA LEU A 233 6.84 -14.62 -2.10
C LEU A 233 6.71 -16.13 -1.82
N LEU A 234 7.32 -16.97 -2.64
CA LEU A 234 7.15 -18.42 -2.57
C LEU A 234 7.82 -19.07 -1.36
N GLN A 235 8.81 -18.40 -0.76
CA GLN A 235 9.46 -18.88 0.47
C GLN A 235 8.50 -18.93 1.67
N ASP A 236 7.37 -18.21 1.59
CA ASP A 236 6.37 -18.14 2.67
C ASP A 236 5.28 -19.23 2.57
N PHE A 237 5.33 -20.09 1.53
CA PHE A 237 4.35 -21.15 1.29
C PHE A 237 4.90 -22.52 1.68
N GLU A 238 4.08 -23.33 2.34
CA GLU A 238 4.41 -24.69 2.80
C GLU A 238 3.42 -25.71 2.19
N GLU A 239 3.89 -26.91 1.83
CA GLU A 239 3.02 -28.01 1.36
C GLU A 239 2.13 -27.65 0.14
N CYS A 240 2.67 -26.92 -0.84
CA CYS A 240 1.90 -26.36 -1.95
C CYS A 240 2.07 -27.13 -3.27
N LYS A 241 1.23 -26.80 -4.27
CA LYS A 241 1.35 -27.34 -5.64
C LYS A 241 1.65 -26.21 -6.60
N PHE A 242 2.87 -26.21 -7.13
CA PHE A 242 3.36 -25.23 -8.09
C PHE A 242 3.25 -25.72 -9.52
N PHE A 243 2.65 -24.88 -10.36
CA PHE A 243 2.54 -25.01 -11.80
C PHE A 243 3.36 -23.89 -12.42
N LEU A 244 4.47 -24.24 -13.05
CA LEU A 244 5.46 -23.28 -13.54
C LEU A 244 5.50 -23.31 -15.06
N GLN A 245 5.58 -22.13 -15.67
CA GLN A 245 5.82 -22.04 -17.10
C GLN A 245 7.23 -22.52 -17.49
N ASP A 246 8.20 -22.27 -16.62
CA ASP A 246 9.60 -22.68 -16.79
C ASP A 246 10.15 -23.12 -15.43
N PHE A 247 10.84 -24.26 -15.37
CA PHE A 247 11.42 -24.77 -14.14
C PHE A 247 12.69 -24.03 -13.71
N HIS A 248 13.35 -23.30 -14.62
CA HIS A 248 14.49 -22.44 -14.28
C HIS A 248 14.10 -21.19 -13.49
N THR A 249 12.80 -20.97 -13.33
CA THR A 249 12.22 -19.85 -12.57
C THR A 249 12.47 -19.96 -11.05
N LEU A 250 12.77 -21.16 -10.54
CA LEU A 250 13.01 -21.40 -9.11
C LEU A 250 14.49 -21.54 -8.80
N SER A 251 14.89 -21.13 -7.60
CA SER A 251 16.23 -21.39 -7.09
C SER A 251 16.38 -22.85 -6.63
N ASP A 252 17.59 -23.39 -6.75
CA ASP A 252 17.93 -24.74 -6.27
C ASP A 252 17.64 -24.89 -4.76
N GLU A 253 17.85 -23.82 -3.99
CA GLU A 253 17.57 -23.77 -2.56
C GLU A 253 16.10 -24.05 -2.24
N MET A 254 15.18 -23.48 -3.03
CA MET A 254 13.74 -23.69 -2.86
C MET A 254 13.30 -25.11 -3.18
N LEU A 255 13.87 -25.72 -4.22
CA LEU A 255 13.58 -27.11 -4.59
C LEU A 255 14.09 -28.12 -3.54
N LEU A 256 15.11 -27.75 -2.78
CA LEU A 256 15.73 -28.60 -1.77
C LEU A 256 15.11 -28.49 -0.38
N GLN A 257 14.48 -27.36 -0.03
CA GLN A 257 13.95 -27.09 1.31
C GLN A 257 12.64 -27.81 1.63
N ASP A 258 11.75 -28.02 0.64
CA ASP A 258 10.43 -28.59 0.86
C ASP A 258 10.21 -29.88 0.04
N LYS A 259 10.12 -31.01 0.75
CA LYS A 259 9.93 -32.34 0.16
C LYS A 259 8.46 -32.68 -0.12
N GLU A 260 7.53 -31.95 0.48
CA GLU A 260 6.09 -32.20 0.36
C GLU A 260 5.46 -31.39 -0.77
N THR A 261 6.11 -30.29 -1.15
CA THR A 261 5.70 -29.44 -2.27
C THR A 261 5.88 -30.14 -3.62
N ILE A 262 4.87 -30.01 -4.49
CA ILE A 262 4.84 -30.60 -5.83
C ILE A 262 5.09 -29.51 -6.87
N PHE A 263 6.18 -29.63 -7.63
CA PHE A 263 6.46 -28.74 -8.76
C PHE A 263 6.20 -29.44 -10.10
N ILE A 264 5.43 -28.77 -10.97
CA ILE A 264 5.04 -29.25 -12.29
C ILE A 264 5.31 -28.14 -13.29
N GLU A 265 6.06 -28.46 -14.34
CA GLU A 265 6.21 -27.57 -15.49
C GLU A 265 5.04 -27.80 -16.46
N CYS A 266 4.35 -26.73 -16.83
CA CYS A 266 3.24 -26.76 -17.79
C CYS A 266 3.08 -25.38 -18.47
N PRO A 267 2.42 -25.29 -19.64
CA PRO A 267 2.32 -24.04 -20.40
C PRO A 267 1.33 -23.05 -19.77
N VAL A 268 1.66 -22.51 -18.60
CA VAL A 268 0.89 -21.51 -17.85
C VAL A 268 0.89 -20.17 -18.62
N GLY A 269 -0.28 -19.51 -18.67
CA GLY A 269 -0.46 -18.25 -19.39
C GLY A 269 -0.74 -17.02 -18.53
N PHE A 270 -0.83 -17.18 -17.20
CA PHE A 270 -1.03 -16.10 -16.23
C PHE A 270 -0.75 -16.60 -14.79
N ASP A 271 -0.59 -15.69 -13.85
CA ASP A 271 -0.35 -16.04 -12.45
C ASP A 271 -1.68 -16.29 -11.71
N SER A 272 -1.72 -17.30 -10.85
CA SER A 272 -2.90 -17.55 -10.00
C SER A 272 -2.54 -18.23 -8.69
N ILE A 273 -3.32 -17.96 -7.64
CA ILE A 273 -3.30 -18.67 -6.36
C ILE A 273 -4.73 -19.07 -6.06
N ASN A 274 -4.97 -20.39 -6.03
CA ASN A 274 -6.30 -20.97 -5.89
C ASN A 274 -7.29 -20.36 -6.90
N ASN A 275 -8.28 -19.59 -6.45
CA ASN A 275 -9.30 -18.98 -7.32
C ASN A 275 -9.04 -17.49 -7.60
N ASP A 276 -7.88 -16.97 -7.19
CA ASP A 276 -7.48 -15.60 -7.44
C ASP A 276 -6.47 -15.59 -8.58
N ILE A 277 -6.79 -14.82 -9.63
CA ILE A 277 -5.94 -14.61 -10.80
C ILE A 277 -5.21 -13.29 -10.60
N PHE A 278 -3.91 -13.29 -10.79
CA PHE A 278 -3.05 -12.13 -10.65
C PHE A 278 -2.52 -11.73 -12.01
N LEU A 279 -2.63 -10.46 -12.34
CA LEU A 279 -2.10 -9.92 -13.56
C LEU A 279 -0.95 -8.97 -13.28
N SER A 280 0.13 -9.23 -13.99
CA SER A 280 1.41 -8.57 -13.81
C SER A 280 1.96 -8.08 -15.14
N ASN A 281 2.76 -7.02 -15.09
CA ASN A 281 3.54 -6.53 -16.22
C ASN A 281 4.92 -6.11 -15.71
N ASN A 282 5.99 -6.56 -16.36
CA ASN A 282 7.38 -6.23 -16.01
C ASN A 282 7.67 -6.36 -14.50
N ASN A 283 7.35 -7.52 -13.92
CA ASN A 283 7.55 -7.81 -12.49
C ASN A 283 6.77 -6.89 -11.53
N THR A 284 5.68 -6.26 -11.99
CA THR A 284 4.78 -5.47 -11.14
C THR A 284 3.40 -6.11 -11.14
N LEU A 285 2.87 -6.43 -9.96
CA LEU A 285 1.46 -6.83 -9.81
C LEU A 285 0.58 -5.61 -10.06
N LEU A 286 -0.28 -5.69 -11.07
CA LEU A 286 -1.18 -4.61 -11.43
C LEU A 286 -2.56 -4.80 -10.79
N TYR A 287 -3.08 -6.04 -10.76
CA TYR A 287 -4.36 -6.33 -10.11
C TYR A 287 -4.60 -7.82 -9.86
N SER A 288 -5.57 -8.11 -9.00
CA SER A 288 -6.12 -9.45 -8.82
C SER A 288 -7.62 -9.52 -9.09
N ILE A 289 -8.07 -10.65 -9.65
CA ILE A 289 -9.48 -10.96 -9.85
C ILE A 289 -9.81 -12.31 -9.21
N ARG A 290 -10.77 -12.30 -8.30
CA ARG A 290 -11.34 -13.51 -7.71
C ARG A 290 -12.40 -14.08 -8.62
N VAL A 291 -12.23 -15.32 -9.07
CA VAL A 291 -13.24 -15.98 -9.93
C VAL A 291 -14.48 -16.36 -9.13
N THR A 292 -15.66 -16.12 -9.71
CA THR A 292 -16.96 -16.42 -9.09
C THR A 292 -17.54 -17.74 -9.61
N GLY A 293 -18.67 -18.21 -9.04
CA GLY A 293 -19.14 -19.59 -9.15
C GLY A 293 -19.04 -20.24 -10.55
N LYS A 294 -19.60 -19.62 -11.61
CA LYS A 294 -19.51 -20.15 -12.98
C LYS A 294 -18.08 -20.06 -13.55
N GLN A 295 -17.38 -18.96 -13.28
CA GLN A 295 -16.00 -18.74 -13.71
C GLN A 295 -15.06 -19.78 -13.09
N THR A 296 -15.28 -20.18 -11.83
CA THR A 296 -14.53 -21.24 -11.15
C THR A 296 -14.59 -22.56 -11.89
N GLN A 297 -15.70 -22.89 -12.54
CA GLN A 297 -15.82 -24.13 -13.32
C GLN A 297 -14.95 -24.09 -14.57
N ILE A 298 -14.98 -22.97 -15.31
CA ILE A 298 -14.14 -22.74 -16.49
C ILE A 298 -12.67 -22.78 -16.10
N PHE A 299 -12.32 -22.05 -15.03
CA PHE A 299 -10.96 -21.98 -14.52
C PHE A 299 -10.44 -23.35 -14.05
N LYS A 300 -11.22 -24.12 -13.29
CA LYS A 300 -10.83 -25.47 -12.87
C LYS A 300 -10.69 -26.43 -14.04
N ALA A 301 -11.55 -26.35 -15.04
CA ALA A 301 -11.44 -27.18 -16.25
C ALA A 301 -10.17 -26.85 -17.04
N MET A 302 -9.85 -25.56 -17.20
CA MET A 302 -8.61 -25.10 -17.83
C MET A 302 -7.38 -25.61 -17.08
N LEU A 303 -7.35 -25.47 -15.76
CA LEU A 303 -6.28 -25.95 -14.90
C LEU A 303 -6.12 -27.48 -15.00
N GLN A 304 -7.20 -28.24 -14.97
CA GLN A 304 -7.14 -29.70 -15.17
C GLN A 304 -6.54 -30.06 -16.52
N ASN A 305 -6.81 -29.28 -17.56
CA ASN A 305 -6.21 -29.47 -18.87
C ASN A 305 -4.71 -29.17 -18.87
N LEU A 306 -4.28 -28.08 -18.21
CA LEU A 306 -2.86 -27.77 -18.03
C LEU A 306 -2.12 -28.89 -17.29
N ILE A 307 -2.72 -29.46 -16.24
CA ILE A 307 -2.17 -30.59 -15.48
C ILE A 307 -2.00 -31.83 -16.37
N LYS A 308 -2.96 -32.11 -17.26
CA LYS A 308 -2.88 -33.22 -18.21
C LYS A 308 -1.75 -33.02 -19.22
N ASN A 309 -1.52 -31.77 -19.63
CA ASN A 309 -0.47 -31.38 -20.56
C ASN A 309 0.85 -31.00 -19.88
N LYS A 310 1.11 -31.52 -18.67
CA LYS A 310 2.37 -31.32 -17.97
C LYS A 310 3.55 -31.78 -18.83
N THR A 311 4.62 -30.97 -18.84
CA THR A 311 5.85 -31.30 -19.56
C THR A 311 6.79 -32.07 -18.64
N LYS A 312 7.06 -31.53 -17.44
CA LYS A 312 7.96 -32.12 -16.46
C LYS A 312 7.36 -32.09 -15.06
N SER A 313 7.85 -32.98 -14.20
CA SER A 313 7.57 -32.93 -12.77
C SER A 313 8.85 -33.08 -11.98
N PHE A 314 9.01 -32.27 -10.94
CA PHE A 314 10.12 -32.40 -10.01
C PHE A 314 9.90 -33.58 -9.08
N LYS A 315 10.97 -34.33 -8.81
CA LYS A 315 10.99 -35.47 -7.90
C LYS A 315 12.17 -35.33 -6.97
N HIS A 316 11.87 -35.17 -5.67
CA HIS A 316 12.88 -35.12 -4.63
C HIS A 316 13.54 -36.49 -4.44
N GLU A 317 12.74 -37.56 -4.50
CA GLU A 317 13.19 -38.95 -4.39
C GLU A 317 12.39 -39.83 -5.37
N VAL A 318 13.06 -40.53 -6.28
CA VAL A 318 12.40 -41.43 -7.25
C VAL A 318 13.24 -42.68 -7.51
N ALA A 319 12.59 -43.84 -7.52
CA ALA A 319 13.25 -45.10 -7.81
C ALA A 319 13.69 -45.17 -9.28
N LEU A 320 14.92 -45.64 -9.53
CA LEU A 320 15.51 -45.73 -10.87
C LEU A 320 14.62 -46.52 -11.85
N LYS A 321 13.93 -47.55 -11.37
CA LYS A 321 12.97 -48.35 -12.15
C LYS A 321 11.80 -47.54 -12.72
N GLU A 322 11.40 -46.46 -12.04
CA GLU A 322 10.33 -45.55 -12.49
C GLU A 322 10.81 -44.53 -13.51
N LEU A 323 12.13 -44.42 -13.70
CA LEU A 323 12.79 -43.53 -14.64
C LEU A 323 13.20 -44.22 -15.94
N ILE A 324 13.05 -45.54 -16.05
CA ILE A 324 13.35 -46.28 -17.27
C ILE A 324 12.59 -45.68 -18.45
N ASP A 325 13.32 -45.46 -19.54
CA ASP A 325 12.90 -44.81 -20.78
C ASP A 325 12.50 -43.34 -20.62
N LYS A 326 12.85 -42.69 -19.49
CA LYS A 326 12.63 -41.25 -19.26
C LYS A 326 13.91 -40.45 -19.39
N THR A 327 13.73 -39.20 -19.83
CA THR A 327 14.75 -38.17 -19.74
C THR A 327 14.62 -37.47 -18.39
N ILE A 328 15.73 -37.36 -17.68
CA ILE A 328 15.86 -36.61 -16.43
C ILE A 328 16.75 -35.39 -16.65
N HIS A 329 16.43 -34.31 -15.94
CA HIS A 329 17.20 -33.07 -15.90
C HIS A 329 17.65 -32.81 -14.46
N TYR A 330 18.96 -32.74 -14.25
CA TYR A 330 19.57 -32.44 -12.97
C TYR A 330 19.57 -30.92 -12.71
N LEU A 331 19.65 -30.53 -11.44
CA LEU A 331 19.72 -29.11 -11.04
C LEU A 331 20.92 -28.38 -11.66
N ASP A 332 22.04 -29.08 -11.90
CA ASP A 332 23.23 -28.52 -12.56
C ASP A 332 23.08 -28.33 -14.09
N GLY A 333 21.86 -28.52 -14.61
CA GLY A 333 21.50 -28.37 -16.02
C GLY A 333 21.89 -29.56 -16.90
N LYS A 334 22.50 -30.62 -16.34
CA LYS A 334 22.80 -31.83 -17.11
C LYS A 334 21.53 -32.62 -17.38
N THR A 335 21.47 -33.22 -18.56
CA THR A 335 20.37 -34.09 -18.97
C THR A 335 20.86 -35.51 -19.17
N ALA A 336 20.09 -36.51 -18.73
CA ALA A 336 20.38 -37.91 -18.98
C ALA A 336 19.12 -38.65 -19.43
N LYS A 337 19.26 -39.57 -20.39
CA LYS A 337 18.22 -40.51 -20.77
C LYS A 337 18.52 -41.85 -20.10
N ILE A 338 17.56 -42.41 -19.39
CA ILE A 338 17.70 -43.70 -18.73
C ILE A 338 17.15 -44.77 -19.67
N GLU A 339 17.98 -45.70 -20.13
CA GLU A 339 17.56 -46.79 -21.03
C GLU A 339 17.81 -48.14 -20.36
N ALA A 340 16.88 -49.08 -20.53
CA ALA A 340 17.11 -50.46 -20.11
C ALA A 340 17.93 -51.20 -21.19
N HIS A 341 19.08 -51.77 -20.81
CA HIS A 341 19.87 -52.63 -21.71
C HIS A 341 19.85 -54.07 -21.20
N THR A 342 19.39 -55.00 -22.04
CA THR A 342 19.50 -56.44 -21.83
C THR A 342 20.80 -56.95 -22.44
N THR A 343 21.83 -57.17 -21.63
CA THR A 343 23.07 -57.82 -22.10
C THR A 343 22.81 -59.29 -22.41
N HIS A 344 22.83 -59.66 -23.70
CA HIS A 344 23.03 -61.04 -24.14
C HIS A 344 24.47 -61.47 -23.82
N LYS A 345 24.64 -62.58 -23.10
CA LYS A 345 25.95 -63.20 -22.84
C LYS A 345 26.32 -64.12 -23.99
N ASP A 346 27.17 -63.65 -24.90
CA ASP A 346 27.87 -64.53 -25.83
C ASP A 346 29.24 -64.91 -25.26
N SER A 347 29.50 -66.21 -25.15
CA SER A 347 30.80 -66.77 -24.75
C SER A 347 31.69 -66.94 -25.98
N ILE A 348 32.90 -66.37 -25.96
CA ILE A 348 33.88 -66.56 -27.04
C ILE A 348 34.67 -67.86 -26.80
N GLN A 349 34.68 -68.76 -27.78
CA GLN A 349 35.65 -69.88 -27.87
C GLN A 349 36.65 -69.61 -29.00
N CYS A 350 37.95 -69.77 -28.70
CA CYS A 350 39.05 -69.64 -29.66
C CYS A 350 39.39 -71.03 -30.23
N THR A 351 39.26 -71.21 -31.55
CA THR A 351 39.38 -72.52 -32.21
C THR A 351 40.70 -72.74 -32.97
N SER A 352 41.56 -71.73 -33.16
CA SER A 352 42.91 -71.92 -33.73
C SER A 352 43.83 -70.68 -33.54
N PHE A 353 45.13 -70.85 -33.79
CA PHE A 353 46.13 -69.77 -33.84
C PHE A 353 46.52 -69.46 -35.29
N LEU A 354 46.83 -68.19 -35.57
CA LEU A 354 47.23 -67.68 -36.89
C LEU A 354 48.68 -68.01 -37.24
N ASP A 355 48.96 -68.12 -38.54
CA ASP A 355 50.30 -68.30 -39.11
C ASP A 355 51.10 -66.99 -39.12
N LYS A 356 52.43 -67.08 -39.12
CA LYS A 356 53.35 -65.95 -38.92
C LYS A 356 53.29 -64.94 -40.07
N ASP A 357 53.23 -65.41 -41.31
CA ASP A 357 53.26 -64.51 -42.47
C ASP A 357 51.90 -63.78 -42.64
N GLU A 358 50.83 -64.38 -42.11
CA GLU A 358 49.49 -63.80 -42.03
C GLU A 358 49.37 -62.77 -40.89
N PHE A 359 50.14 -62.93 -39.81
CA PHE A 359 50.22 -61.95 -38.72
C PHE A 359 50.97 -60.67 -39.14
N GLU A 360 52.07 -60.81 -39.88
CA GLU A 360 52.93 -59.68 -40.26
C GLU A 360 52.34 -58.77 -41.34
N THR A 361 51.24 -59.18 -41.98
CA THR A 361 50.57 -58.44 -43.07
C THR A 361 49.28 -57.73 -42.63
N GLN A 362 48.89 -57.82 -41.36
CA GLN A 362 47.70 -57.15 -40.84
C GLN A 362 47.95 -55.66 -40.53
N GLU A 363 47.09 -54.78 -41.05
CA GLU A 363 46.99 -53.39 -40.56
C GLU A 363 46.42 -53.40 -39.13
N LEU A 364 47.20 -52.87 -38.18
CA LEU A 364 46.86 -52.88 -36.76
C LEU A 364 45.69 -51.93 -36.43
N ASP A 365 44.60 -52.49 -35.90
CA ASP A 365 43.54 -51.72 -35.22
C ASP A 365 43.96 -51.44 -33.76
N TYR A 366 44.24 -50.16 -33.48
CA TYR A 366 44.70 -49.66 -32.19
C TYR A 366 43.76 -49.93 -31.00
N LYS A 367 42.51 -50.35 -31.23
CA LYS A 367 41.57 -50.68 -30.15
C LYS A 367 41.81 -52.03 -29.47
N GLN A 368 42.54 -52.97 -30.08
CA GLN A 368 42.79 -54.30 -29.48
C GLN A 368 44.12 -54.43 -28.70
N ILE A 369 44.98 -53.41 -28.73
CA ILE A 369 46.32 -53.47 -28.11
C ILE A 369 46.27 -53.53 -26.57
N TRP A 370 45.19 -53.04 -25.95
CA TRP A 370 45.09 -52.88 -24.50
C TRP A 370 44.47 -54.06 -23.74
N GLN A 371 44.26 -55.20 -24.40
CA GLN A 371 43.79 -56.43 -23.77
C GLN A 371 44.83 -57.56 -23.96
N ASP A 372 45.87 -57.53 -23.13
CA ASP A 372 46.79 -58.62 -22.72
C ASP A 372 47.43 -59.56 -23.76
N LYS A 373 47.51 -59.21 -25.06
CA LYS A 373 48.03 -60.11 -26.11
C LYS A 373 49.41 -59.81 -26.73
N TYR A 374 50.15 -58.80 -26.24
CA TYR A 374 51.47 -58.44 -26.82
C TYR A 374 52.57 -58.28 -25.76
N PRO A 375 53.48 -59.27 -25.58
CA PRO A 375 54.52 -59.25 -24.55
C PRO A 375 55.76 -58.39 -24.88
N HIS A 376 55.69 -57.50 -25.89
CA HIS A 376 56.83 -56.67 -26.33
C HIS A 376 56.57 -55.16 -26.39
N THR A 377 55.46 -54.69 -25.84
CA THR A 377 55.23 -53.27 -25.57
C THR A 377 55.95 -52.86 -24.28
N CYS A 378 56.71 -51.76 -24.32
CA CYS A 378 57.34 -51.17 -23.13
C CYS A 378 56.55 -49.93 -22.69
N GLU A 379 56.31 -49.84 -21.38
CA GLU A 379 55.83 -48.63 -20.72
C GLU A 379 57.03 -47.72 -20.43
N ILE A 380 56.91 -46.42 -20.72
CA ILE A 380 57.87 -45.42 -20.27
C ILE A 380 57.19 -44.61 -19.18
N THR A 381 57.53 -44.88 -17.93
CA THR A 381 57.08 -44.08 -16.79
C THR A 381 58.05 -42.90 -16.59
N TYR A 382 57.58 -41.68 -16.81
CA TYR A 382 58.32 -40.48 -16.48
C TYR A 382 58.06 -40.08 -15.02
N SER A 383 59.11 -39.77 -14.27
CA SER A 383 59.03 -39.10 -12.97
C SER A 383 59.66 -37.72 -13.13
N PHE A 384 58.96 -36.69 -12.68
CA PHE A 384 59.48 -35.34 -12.60
C PHE A 384 59.05 -34.72 -11.28
N ASP A 385 59.99 -34.06 -10.62
CA ASP A 385 59.72 -33.29 -9.41
C ASP A 385 59.31 -31.88 -9.82
N ILE A 386 58.02 -31.56 -9.71
CA ILE A 386 57.59 -30.16 -9.75
C ILE A 386 58.00 -29.55 -8.40
N ILE A 387 58.99 -28.66 -8.39
CA ILE A 387 59.27 -27.81 -7.23
C ILE A 387 58.40 -26.56 -7.37
N PRO A 388 57.31 -26.40 -6.60
CA PRO A 388 56.49 -25.19 -6.66
C PRO A 388 57.30 -24.00 -6.18
N PHE A 389 57.07 -22.84 -6.79
CA PHE A 389 57.63 -21.58 -6.35
C PHE A 389 56.87 -21.09 -5.11
N TYR A 390 57.22 -21.66 -3.95
CA TYR A 390 56.54 -21.38 -2.68
C TYR A 390 56.74 -19.93 -2.21
N THR A 391 55.72 -19.36 -1.57
CA THR A 391 55.83 -18.05 -0.93
C THR A 391 56.85 -18.08 0.22
N PRO A 392 57.88 -17.21 0.23
CA PRO A 392 58.82 -17.12 1.34
C PRO A 392 58.15 -16.58 2.62
N THR A 393 58.62 -17.02 3.79
CA THR A 393 58.00 -16.71 5.10
C THR A 393 58.05 -15.24 5.53
N HIS A 394 58.92 -14.44 4.94
CA HIS A 394 59.04 -13.01 5.26
C HIS A 394 58.01 -12.12 4.52
N PHE A 395 57.34 -12.64 3.49
CA PHE A 395 56.29 -11.93 2.78
C PHE A 395 55.01 -11.87 3.63
N LYS A 396 54.53 -10.64 3.88
CA LYS A 396 53.29 -10.39 4.63
C LYS A 396 52.16 -10.00 3.70
N THR A 397 50.92 -10.18 4.14
CA THR A 397 49.73 -9.67 3.45
C THR A 397 49.89 -8.17 3.15
N ALA A 398 49.58 -7.77 1.92
CA ALA A 398 49.74 -6.38 1.49
C ALA A 398 48.85 -5.41 2.30
N HIS A 399 49.33 -4.18 2.53
CA HIS A 399 48.56 -3.12 3.21
C HIS A 399 47.22 -2.81 2.52
N LEU A 400 47.12 -3.12 1.23
CA LEU A 400 45.92 -2.98 0.41
C LEU A 400 44.67 -3.60 1.07
N TYR A 401 44.80 -4.74 1.75
CA TYR A 401 43.67 -5.40 2.39
C TYR A 401 43.09 -4.59 3.56
N THR A 402 43.96 -3.98 4.36
CA THR A 402 43.56 -3.08 5.46
C THR A 402 42.92 -1.80 4.91
N GLU A 403 43.40 -1.28 3.78
CA GLU A 403 42.75 -0.13 3.11
C GLU A 403 41.32 -0.47 2.70
N TRP A 404 41.11 -1.61 2.04
CA TRP A 404 39.78 -2.07 1.64
C TRP A 404 38.85 -2.37 2.82
N GLU A 405 39.36 -2.95 3.91
CA GLU A 405 38.59 -3.16 5.14
C GLU A 405 38.14 -1.83 5.76
N ASN A 406 39.03 -0.83 5.78
CA ASN A 406 38.71 0.51 6.27
C ASN A 406 37.67 1.21 5.38
N THR A 407 37.80 1.11 4.06
CA THR A 407 36.83 1.66 3.10
C THR A 407 35.45 1.02 3.25
N HIS A 408 35.40 -0.32 3.30
CA HIS A 408 34.17 -1.07 3.53
C HIS A 408 33.50 -0.64 4.84
N LYS A 409 34.27 -0.57 5.94
CA LYS A 409 33.76 -0.13 7.24
C LYS A 409 33.21 1.31 7.18
N ALA A 410 33.96 2.24 6.59
CA ALA A 410 33.53 3.63 6.49
C ALA A 410 32.24 3.79 5.66
N LEU A 411 32.08 2.99 4.60
CA LEU A 411 30.86 2.96 3.80
C LEU A 411 29.67 2.46 4.63
N HIS A 412 29.81 1.32 5.32
CA HIS A 412 28.77 0.77 6.19
C HIS A 412 28.40 1.70 7.34
N ASP A 413 29.38 2.33 7.99
CA ASP A 413 29.15 3.31 9.07
C ASP A 413 28.35 4.51 8.56
N THR A 414 28.64 4.99 7.34
CA THR A 414 27.92 6.10 6.71
C THR A 414 26.48 5.72 6.37
N ILE A 415 26.26 4.51 5.82
CA ILE A 415 24.92 3.97 5.55
C ILE A 415 24.11 3.87 6.84
N ASN A 416 24.69 3.29 7.90
CA ASN A 416 24.01 3.14 9.19
C ASN A 416 23.65 4.51 9.79
N LYS A 417 24.51 5.52 9.65
CA LYS A 417 24.20 6.90 10.06
C LYS A 417 23.00 7.46 9.28
N ALA A 418 22.92 7.22 7.97
CA ALA A 418 21.79 7.64 7.15
C ALA A 418 20.48 6.94 7.55
N LEU A 419 20.52 5.63 7.81
CA LEU A 419 19.38 4.86 8.31
C LEU A 419 18.89 5.37 9.67
N ASN A 420 19.79 5.67 10.60
CA ASN A 420 19.44 6.26 11.89
C ASN A 420 18.78 7.63 11.76
N ASN A 421 19.20 8.44 10.78
CA ASN A 421 18.54 9.71 10.48
C ASN A 421 17.09 9.49 10.00
N ILE A 422 16.86 8.51 9.13
CA ILE A 422 15.49 8.13 8.70
C ILE A 422 14.65 7.68 9.91
N GLU A 423 15.20 6.87 10.81
CA GLU A 423 14.49 6.45 12.02
C GLU A 423 14.11 7.65 12.92
N SER A 424 15.00 8.63 13.05
CA SER A 424 14.71 9.86 13.80
C SER A 424 13.57 10.68 13.18
N ILE A 425 13.43 10.64 11.85
CA ILE A 425 12.33 11.30 11.12
C ILE A 425 11.01 10.58 11.42
N TYR A 426 10.99 9.25 11.45
CA TYR A 426 9.79 8.50 11.82
C TYR A 426 9.33 8.80 13.25
N LYS A 427 10.26 8.97 14.21
CA LYS A 427 9.89 9.38 15.59
C LYS A 427 9.20 10.74 15.65
N LYS A 428 9.62 11.71 14.83
CA LYS A 428 8.95 13.02 14.71
C LYS A 428 7.53 12.91 14.19
N GLN A 429 7.23 11.90 13.36
CA GLN A 429 5.87 11.63 12.90
C GLN A 429 4.97 11.13 14.03
N ASP A 430 5.49 10.27 14.91
CA ASP A 430 4.75 9.77 16.06
C ASP A 430 4.39 10.90 17.04
N GLU A 431 5.30 11.86 17.25
CA GLU A 431 5.02 13.07 18.02
C GLU A 431 3.82 13.85 17.45
N LEU A 432 3.70 13.92 16.12
CA LEU A 432 2.61 14.62 15.46
C LEU A 432 1.28 13.87 15.57
N ASN A 433 1.31 12.53 15.53
CA ASN A 433 0.15 11.69 15.76
C ASN A 433 -0.40 11.82 17.19
N ALA A 434 0.45 12.18 18.15
CA ALA A 434 0.08 12.38 19.55
C ALA A 434 -0.69 13.68 19.83
N PHE A 435 -0.75 14.63 18.88
CA PHE A 435 -1.51 15.87 19.06
C PHE A 435 -3.03 15.63 19.01
N GLN A 436 -3.62 15.43 20.18
CA GLN A 436 -5.06 15.17 20.36
C GLN A 436 -5.95 16.35 19.96
N ALA A 437 -5.48 17.59 20.08
CA ALA A 437 -6.30 18.79 19.83
C ALA A 437 -6.23 19.28 18.38
N LEU A 438 -5.54 18.59 17.47
CA LEU A 438 -5.61 18.92 16.03
C LEU A 438 -7.00 18.57 15.47
N LEU A 439 -7.57 19.51 14.72
CA LEU A 439 -8.79 19.28 13.94
C LEU A 439 -8.58 18.11 12.97
N SER A 440 -9.63 17.34 12.70
CA SER A 440 -9.60 16.23 11.75
C SER A 440 -9.05 16.65 10.39
N GLU A 441 -9.36 17.87 9.93
CA GLU A 441 -8.87 18.42 8.66
C GLU A 441 -7.36 18.72 8.68
N ALA A 442 -6.83 19.34 9.75
CA ALA A 442 -5.40 19.59 9.92
C ALA A 442 -4.64 18.27 10.07
N LYS A 443 -5.17 17.34 10.87
CA LYS A 443 -4.63 15.99 11.04
C LYS A 443 -4.58 15.22 9.72
N ASN A 444 -5.61 15.34 8.88
CA ASN A 444 -5.64 14.74 7.55
C ASN A 444 -4.63 15.39 6.59
N PHE A 445 -4.46 16.72 6.64
CA PHE A 445 -3.45 17.42 5.86
C PHE A 445 -2.03 16.93 6.21
N PHE A 446 -1.69 16.89 7.51
CA PHE A 446 -0.39 16.37 7.94
C PHE A 446 -0.24 14.89 7.59
N LYS A 447 -1.26 14.06 7.82
CA LYS A 447 -1.22 12.63 7.44
C LYS A 447 -0.93 12.43 5.96
N ARG A 448 -1.53 13.24 5.08
CA ARG A 448 -1.26 13.19 3.62
C ARG A 448 0.16 13.64 3.27
N PHE A 449 0.65 14.72 3.89
CA PHE A 449 2.03 15.18 3.70
C PHE A 449 3.05 14.08 4.08
N PHE A 450 2.88 13.47 5.25
CA PHE A 450 3.76 12.40 5.71
C PHE A 450 3.61 11.11 4.91
N LEU A 451 2.45 10.80 4.32
CA LEU A 451 2.28 9.61 3.49
C LEU A 451 3.22 9.62 2.26
N GLY A 452 3.31 10.78 1.58
CA GLY A 452 4.22 10.95 0.44
C GLY A 452 5.70 10.94 0.85
N LYS A 453 6.03 11.45 2.03
CA LYS A 453 7.40 11.42 2.55
C LYS A 453 7.80 10.02 3.04
N ASN A 454 6.89 9.28 3.66
CA ASN A 454 7.14 7.92 4.17
C ASN A 454 7.41 6.93 3.04
N THR A 455 6.69 7.03 1.93
CA THR A 455 6.96 6.19 0.75
C THR A 455 8.37 6.45 0.21
N ASN A 456 8.77 7.72 0.09
CA ASN A 456 10.13 8.09 -0.30
C ASN A 456 11.19 7.60 0.71
N LEU A 457 10.96 7.76 2.02
CA LEU A 457 11.89 7.29 3.07
C LEU A 457 11.99 5.76 3.13
N LYS A 458 10.91 5.02 2.84
CA LYS A 458 10.93 3.55 2.68
C LYS A 458 11.79 3.15 1.48
N ASP A 459 11.59 3.79 0.32
CA ASP A 459 12.39 3.55 -0.88
C ASP A 459 13.88 3.85 -0.64
N LEU A 460 14.19 4.96 0.03
CA LEU A 460 15.57 5.30 0.41
C LEU A 460 16.16 4.27 1.39
N THR A 461 15.38 3.77 2.35
CA THR A 461 15.81 2.69 3.25
C THR A 461 16.15 1.43 2.47
N ALA A 462 15.31 1.02 1.52
CA ALA A 462 15.54 -0.15 0.69
C ALA A 462 16.83 0.00 -0.14
N LYS A 463 17.01 1.13 -0.82
CA LYS A 463 18.22 1.43 -1.60
C LYS A 463 19.49 1.46 -0.75
N LEU A 464 19.43 2.04 0.45
CA LEU A 464 20.56 2.04 1.38
C LEU A 464 20.93 0.63 1.85
N ASN A 465 19.94 -0.24 2.12
CA ASN A 465 20.18 -1.63 2.46
C ASN A 465 20.72 -2.44 1.27
N GLU A 466 20.23 -2.19 0.06
CA GLU A 466 20.74 -2.80 -1.16
C GLU A 466 22.22 -2.47 -1.38
N ILE A 467 22.62 -1.20 -1.23
CA ILE A 467 24.04 -0.80 -1.28
C ILE A 467 24.84 -1.52 -0.19
N LYS A 468 24.29 -1.61 1.02
CA LYS A 468 24.93 -2.29 2.16
C LYS A 468 25.19 -3.77 1.91
N GLU A 469 24.24 -4.46 1.29
CA GLU A 469 24.32 -5.88 0.94
C GLU A 469 25.25 -6.12 -0.26
N LYS A 470 25.20 -5.25 -1.28
CA LYS A 470 26.06 -5.36 -2.47
C LYS A 470 27.51 -4.98 -2.21
N ALA A 471 27.77 -4.08 -1.26
CA ALA A 471 29.11 -3.62 -0.92
C ALA A 471 29.81 -4.57 0.06
N THR A 472 30.00 -5.83 -0.34
CA THR A 472 30.79 -6.80 0.43
C THR A 472 32.28 -6.64 0.10
N LEU A 473 33.15 -7.12 1.00
CA LEU A 473 34.60 -7.09 0.82
C LEU A 473 35.10 -7.80 -0.44
N GLU A 474 34.31 -8.71 -1.00
CA GLU A 474 34.63 -9.55 -2.16
C GLU A 474 34.20 -8.92 -3.49
N THR A 475 33.11 -8.13 -3.47
CA THR A 475 32.54 -7.46 -4.66
C THR A 475 33.02 -6.01 -4.80
N LEU A 476 33.56 -5.42 -3.74
CA LEU A 476 34.12 -4.07 -3.72
C LEU A 476 35.32 -3.94 -4.66
N ASN A 477 35.19 -3.02 -5.61
CA ASN A 477 36.25 -2.54 -6.47
C ASN A 477 36.17 -1.01 -6.55
N ILE A 478 37.16 -0.36 -7.15
CA ILE A 478 37.27 1.10 -7.20
C ILE A 478 36.03 1.73 -7.85
N ASP A 479 35.62 1.19 -8.99
CA ASP A 479 34.51 1.73 -9.78
C ASP A 479 33.17 1.57 -9.03
N SER A 480 32.91 0.39 -8.47
CA SER A 480 31.69 0.13 -7.68
C SER A 480 31.67 0.96 -6.40
N THR A 481 32.79 1.09 -5.71
CA THR A 481 32.91 1.93 -4.51
C THR A 481 32.60 3.39 -4.81
N GLN A 482 33.14 3.92 -5.91
CA GLN A 482 32.89 5.30 -6.31
C GLN A 482 31.43 5.53 -6.71
N SER A 483 30.82 4.57 -7.41
CA SER A 483 29.39 4.60 -7.72
C SER A 483 28.54 4.60 -6.45
N TYR A 484 28.84 3.72 -5.49
CA TYR A 484 28.13 3.65 -4.20
C TYR A 484 28.26 4.94 -3.40
N ILE A 485 29.42 5.58 -3.39
CA ILE A 485 29.62 6.87 -2.71
C ILE A 485 28.74 7.96 -3.35
N GLN A 486 28.71 8.06 -4.68
CA GLN A 486 27.89 9.05 -5.39
C GLN A 486 26.39 8.84 -5.16
N GLU A 487 25.93 7.60 -5.19
CA GLU A 487 24.55 7.26 -4.86
C GLU A 487 24.21 7.59 -3.41
N LEU A 488 25.11 7.24 -2.48
CA LEU A 488 24.95 7.51 -1.06
C LEU A 488 24.88 9.03 -0.76
N GLU A 489 25.71 9.85 -1.41
CA GLU A 489 25.65 11.32 -1.31
C GLU A 489 24.30 11.86 -1.79
N LYS A 490 23.82 11.37 -2.93
CA LYS A 490 22.51 11.74 -3.46
C LYS A 490 21.39 11.36 -2.50
N HIS A 491 21.42 10.15 -1.94
CA HIS A 491 20.40 9.69 -0.99
C HIS A 491 20.43 10.48 0.32
N ILE A 492 21.61 10.74 0.89
CA ILE A 492 21.76 11.54 2.11
C ILE A 492 21.27 12.97 1.90
N LYS A 493 21.54 13.57 0.73
CA LYS A 493 21.00 14.90 0.39
C LYS A 493 19.47 14.91 0.44
N THR A 494 18.81 13.96 -0.20
CA THR A 494 17.34 13.83 -0.18
C THR A 494 16.81 13.60 1.24
N ILE A 495 17.49 12.78 2.06
CA ILE A 495 17.11 12.56 3.47
C ILE A 495 17.14 13.87 4.26
N ASN A 496 18.20 14.67 4.09
CA ASN A 496 18.36 15.94 4.79
C ASN A 496 17.31 16.98 4.34
N GLU A 497 17.00 17.05 3.05
CA GLU A 497 15.94 17.91 2.51
C GLU A 497 14.57 17.52 3.08
N ASN A 498 14.24 16.22 3.06
CA ASN A 498 13.01 15.70 3.66
C ASN A 498 12.93 15.99 5.17
N SER A 499 14.02 15.83 5.90
CA SER A 499 14.10 16.13 7.34
C SER A 499 13.80 17.60 7.61
N GLY A 500 14.37 18.52 6.82
CA GLY A 500 14.15 19.96 6.95
C GLY A 500 12.70 20.37 6.70
N GLU A 501 12.07 19.82 5.66
CA GLU A 501 10.64 20.07 5.39
C GLU A 501 9.74 19.51 6.50
N ILE A 502 10.07 18.33 7.02
CA ILE A 502 9.33 17.69 8.11
C ILE A 502 9.43 18.51 9.40
N ASP A 503 10.60 19.05 9.71
CA ASP A 503 10.79 19.93 10.87
C ASP A 503 9.89 21.18 10.77
N LEU A 504 9.87 21.84 9.61
CA LEU A 504 9.00 22.99 9.38
C LEU A 504 7.52 22.64 9.56
N LYS A 505 7.08 21.49 9.04
CA LYS A 505 5.70 21.03 9.21
C LYS A 505 5.37 20.61 10.63
N LEU A 506 6.32 20.08 11.37
CA LEU A 506 6.14 19.75 12.79
C LEU A 506 5.96 21.01 13.62
N ASP A 507 6.73 22.06 13.34
CA ASP A 507 6.59 23.35 14.01
C ASP A 507 5.24 24.01 13.69
N GLU A 508 4.81 24.00 12.41
CA GLU A 508 3.46 24.45 12.02
C GLU A 508 2.35 23.67 12.77
N ALA A 509 2.52 22.35 12.93
CA ALA A 509 1.55 21.51 13.63
C ALA A 509 1.47 21.84 15.13
N LYS A 510 2.63 22.10 15.77
CA LYS A 510 2.71 22.51 17.17
C LYS A 510 1.99 23.83 17.41
N GLU A 511 2.25 24.84 16.58
CA GLU A 511 1.58 26.15 16.66
C GLU A 511 0.06 26.01 16.48
N HIS A 512 -0.38 25.20 15.50
CA HIS A 512 -1.81 24.95 15.30
C HIS A 512 -2.46 24.25 16.50
N ASN A 513 -1.79 23.26 17.09
CA ASN A 513 -2.29 22.54 18.26
C ASN A 513 -2.42 23.46 19.49
N GLU A 514 -1.43 24.32 19.72
CA GLU A 514 -1.49 25.34 20.77
C GLU A 514 -2.64 26.32 20.56
N TRP A 515 -2.81 26.82 19.34
CA TRP A 515 -3.91 27.72 18.99
C TRP A 515 -5.27 27.06 19.21
N GLN A 516 -5.44 25.83 18.75
CA GLN A 516 -6.70 25.10 18.89
C GLN A 516 -7.03 24.81 20.37
N THR A 517 -6.02 24.49 21.18
CA THR A 517 -6.18 24.33 22.64
C THR A 517 -6.63 25.63 23.29
N ARG A 518 -6.05 26.78 22.92
CA ARG A 518 -6.46 28.10 23.42
C ARG A 518 -7.88 28.47 22.95
N LYS A 519 -8.24 28.11 21.73
CA LYS A 519 -9.58 28.33 21.16
C LYS A 519 -10.63 27.56 21.97
N ASN A 520 -10.43 26.26 22.19
CA ASN A 520 -11.38 25.43 22.94
C ASN A 520 -11.62 25.97 24.36
N LYS A 521 -10.56 26.43 25.05
CA LYS A 521 -10.69 27.05 26.38
C LYS A 521 -11.55 28.33 26.36
N LEU A 522 -11.36 29.19 25.37
CA LEU A 522 -12.18 30.40 25.23
C LEU A 522 -13.64 30.08 24.88
N GLU A 523 -13.88 29.05 24.05
CA GLU A 523 -15.24 28.60 23.73
C GLU A 523 -15.96 28.05 24.97
N GLU A 524 -15.28 27.27 25.81
CA GLU A 524 -15.83 26.80 27.10
C GLU A 524 -16.15 27.96 28.06
N GLU A 525 -15.28 28.98 28.15
CA GLU A 525 -15.53 30.18 28.95
C GLU A 525 -16.74 30.97 28.43
N ILE A 526 -16.84 31.14 27.11
CA ILE A 526 -17.99 31.79 26.46
C ILE A 526 -19.28 31.02 26.73
N GLU A 527 -19.28 29.69 26.65
CA GLU A 527 -20.46 28.86 26.90
C GLU A 527 -20.93 28.97 28.36
N LYS A 528 -20.00 28.88 29.32
CA LYS A 528 -20.31 29.06 30.75
C LYS A 528 -20.90 30.43 31.03
N LEU A 529 -20.32 31.49 30.46
CA LEU A 529 -20.80 32.86 30.65
C LEU A 529 -22.17 33.08 29.98
N GLN A 530 -22.42 32.47 28.81
CA GLN A 530 -23.73 32.49 28.14
C GLN A 530 -24.81 31.83 28.97
N GLN A 531 -24.55 30.64 29.53
CA GLN A 531 -25.48 29.96 30.41
C GLN A 531 -25.80 30.82 31.64
N HIS A 532 -24.78 31.42 32.27
CA HIS A 532 -24.95 32.31 33.41
C HIS A 532 -25.81 33.54 33.09
N CYS A 533 -25.57 34.20 31.94
CA CYS A 533 -26.39 35.31 31.46
C CYS A 533 -27.85 34.88 31.24
N HIS A 534 -28.07 33.71 30.63
CA HIS A 534 -29.41 33.18 30.39
C HIS A 534 -30.18 32.94 31.69
N THR A 535 -29.53 32.30 32.69
CA THR A 535 -30.12 32.08 34.01
C THR A 535 -30.46 33.39 34.72
N LYS A 536 -29.54 34.38 34.70
CA LYS A 536 -29.80 35.71 35.27
C LYS A 536 -30.95 36.42 34.58
N GLN A 537 -31.06 36.34 33.25
CA GLN A 537 -32.16 36.95 32.50
C GLN A 537 -33.51 36.31 32.83
N GLN A 538 -33.58 34.98 32.99
CA GLN A 538 -34.80 34.29 33.39
C GLN A 538 -35.27 34.70 34.80
N ASP A 539 -34.33 34.79 35.74
CA ASP A 539 -34.61 35.24 37.11
C ASP A 539 -35.05 36.72 37.13
N LEU A 540 -34.43 37.58 36.31
CA LEU A 540 -34.86 38.97 36.13
C LEU A 540 -36.30 39.06 35.62
N ASN A 541 -36.64 38.32 34.56
CA ASN A 541 -38.00 38.29 34.00
C ASN A 541 -39.04 37.83 35.04
N THR A 542 -38.67 36.86 35.87
CA THR A 542 -39.53 36.37 36.97
C THR A 542 -39.78 37.47 38.00
N LYS A 543 -38.73 38.21 38.38
CA LYS A 543 -38.82 39.32 39.34
C LYS A 543 -39.57 40.53 38.78
N GLU A 544 -39.42 40.83 37.50
CA GLU A 544 -40.19 41.87 36.82
C GLU A 544 -41.69 41.55 36.78
N LYS A 545 -42.04 40.28 36.52
CA LYS A 545 -43.43 39.81 36.62
C LYS A 545 -43.96 39.96 38.04
N GLU A 546 -43.20 39.54 39.06
CA GLU A 546 -43.58 39.72 40.47
C GLU A 546 -43.81 41.21 40.81
N CYS A 547 -42.98 42.11 40.27
CA CYS A 547 -43.16 43.55 40.48
C CYS A 547 -44.41 44.09 39.78
N LYS A 548 -44.70 43.62 38.57
CA LYS A 548 -45.92 43.98 37.84
C LYS A 548 -47.17 43.53 38.60
N ASP A 549 -47.20 42.29 39.08
CA ASP A 549 -48.32 41.74 39.86
C ASP A 549 -48.53 42.55 41.16
N LYS A 550 -47.44 42.93 41.85
CA LYS A 550 -47.51 43.82 43.03
C LYS A 550 -48.01 45.22 42.69
N LYS A 551 -47.66 45.77 41.53
CA LYS A 551 -48.17 47.06 41.05
C LYS A 551 -49.68 47.00 40.81
N GLU A 552 -50.15 45.97 40.11
CA GLU A 552 -51.59 45.78 39.87
C GLU A 552 -52.36 45.59 41.18
N LYS A 553 -51.78 44.88 42.15
CA LYS A 553 -52.32 44.76 43.51
C LYS A 553 -52.40 46.12 44.22
N LEU A 554 -51.35 46.94 44.15
CA LEU A 554 -51.35 48.30 44.72
C LEU A 554 -52.42 49.19 44.09
N ASP A 555 -52.59 49.15 42.77
CA ASP A 555 -53.60 49.93 42.06
C ASP A 555 -55.02 49.49 42.47
N SER A 556 -55.23 48.18 42.69
CA SER A 556 -56.48 47.63 43.23
C SER A 556 -56.76 48.10 44.67
N MET A 557 -55.75 48.03 45.54
CA MET A 557 -55.85 48.51 46.92
C MET A 557 -56.13 50.02 46.98
N GLN A 558 -55.52 50.80 46.09
CA GLN A 558 -55.74 52.24 46.00
C GLN A 558 -57.19 52.57 45.61
N LYS A 559 -57.75 51.86 44.63
CA LYS A 559 -59.18 51.99 44.25
C LYS A 559 -60.12 51.63 45.42
N GLU A 560 -59.78 50.61 46.20
CA GLU A 560 -60.56 50.22 47.38
C GLU A 560 -60.52 51.31 48.46
N ILE A 561 -59.35 51.90 48.72
CA ILE A 561 -59.18 53.03 49.64
C ILE A 561 -59.98 54.26 49.16
N GLU A 562 -59.95 54.59 47.87
CA GLU A 562 -60.75 55.69 47.30
C GLU A 562 -62.26 55.47 47.47
N ASN A 563 -62.74 54.24 47.24
CA ASN A 563 -64.14 53.89 47.43
C ASN A 563 -64.56 53.98 48.90
N LEU A 564 -63.71 53.54 49.83
CA LEU A 564 -63.94 53.66 51.27
C LEU A 564 -63.94 55.13 51.72
N ASN A 565 -63.06 55.96 51.16
CA ASN A 565 -63.08 57.42 51.41
C ASN A 565 -64.38 58.06 50.94
N LYS A 566 -64.83 57.77 49.71
CA LYS A 566 -66.14 58.25 49.21
C LYS A 566 -67.30 57.80 50.09
N LYS A 567 -67.26 56.56 50.61
CA LYS A 567 -68.27 56.05 51.55
C LYS A 567 -68.22 56.79 52.89
N LYS A 568 -67.02 57.06 53.42
CA LYS A 568 -66.82 57.85 54.64
C LYS A 568 -67.35 59.27 54.47
N ASP A 569 -67.07 59.91 53.33
CA ASP A 569 -67.56 61.26 53.03
C ASP A 569 -69.09 61.31 52.92
N GLY A 570 -69.70 60.34 52.23
CA GLY A 570 -71.16 60.21 52.16
C GLY A 570 -71.82 59.89 53.52
N LEU A 571 -71.14 59.16 54.41
CA LEU A 571 -71.61 58.96 55.79
C LEU A 571 -71.48 60.24 56.63
N ASN A 572 -70.40 61.00 56.46
CA ASN A 572 -70.20 62.31 57.12
C ASN A 572 -71.27 63.32 56.69
N GLU A 573 -71.59 63.40 55.40
CA GLU A 573 -72.68 64.27 54.91
C GLU A 573 -74.04 63.88 55.50
N LYS A 574 -74.35 62.57 55.54
CA LYS A 574 -75.57 62.07 56.19
C LYS A 574 -75.60 62.38 57.67
N GLN A 575 -74.49 62.23 58.37
CA GLN A 575 -74.34 62.59 59.77
C GLN A 575 -74.60 64.08 59.99
N ASN A 576 -73.98 64.95 59.18
CA ASN A 576 -74.14 66.40 59.28
C ASN A 576 -75.58 66.85 58.99
N ASN A 577 -76.24 66.25 57.99
CA ASN A 577 -77.63 66.53 57.66
C ASN A 577 -78.58 66.11 58.78
N LEU A 578 -78.44 64.88 59.32
CA LEU A 578 -79.26 64.41 60.44
C LEU A 578 -78.97 65.15 61.74
N GLN A 579 -77.74 65.58 61.98
CA GLN A 579 -77.39 66.44 63.10
C GLN A 579 -78.04 67.83 62.96
N GLY A 580 -78.10 68.37 61.74
CA GLY A 580 -78.83 69.60 61.43
C GLY A 580 -80.34 69.47 61.63
N GLU A 581 -80.95 68.35 61.25
CA GLU A 581 -82.36 68.04 61.51
C GLU A 581 -82.65 67.87 63.01
N LEU A 582 -81.78 67.16 63.74
CA LEU A 582 -81.89 66.99 65.18
C LEU A 582 -81.83 68.34 65.92
N ASN A 583 -80.92 69.23 65.51
CA ASN A 583 -80.78 70.57 66.09
C ASN A 583 -82.02 71.45 65.84
N LYS A 584 -82.68 71.30 64.68
CA LYS A 584 -83.95 71.99 64.37
C LYS A 584 -85.12 71.45 65.21
N LEU A 585 -85.19 70.13 65.40
CA LEU A 585 -86.27 69.46 66.15
C LEU A 585 -86.18 69.66 67.66
N LYS A 586 -84.98 69.81 68.23
CA LYS A 586 -84.78 70.14 69.66
C LYS A 586 -85.42 71.46 70.11
N ASN A 587 -85.72 72.35 69.18
CA ASN A 587 -86.35 73.66 69.45
C ASN A 587 -87.89 73.64 69.36
N ALA A 588 -88.50 72.52 68.95
CA ALA A 588 -89.96 72.36 68.82
C ALA A 588 -90.53 71.52 69.97
N LYS A 589 -91.52 72.05 70.71
CA LYS A 589 -91.95 71.52 72.03
C LYS A 589 -92.81 70.23 71.99
N ASP A 590 -93.23 69.75 70.81
CA ASP A 590 -94.20 68.64 70.66
C ASP A 590 -93.69 67.40 69.89
N SER A 591 -92.37 67.17 69.80
CA SER A 591 -91.82 66.11 68.91
C SER A 591 -90.81 65.17 69.59
N LYS A 592 -91.19 64.57 70.72
CA LYS A 592 -90.30 63.70 71.52
C LYS A 592 -89.98 62.35 70.85
N ASP A 593 -90.91 61.77 70.09
CA ASP A 593 -90.71 60.45 69.46
C ASP A 593 -89.84 60.50 68.20
N LYS A 594 -90.01 61.51 67.33
CA LYS A 594 -89.12 61.74 66.18
C LYS A 594 -87.68 62.05 66.59
N THR A 595 -87.48 62.68 67.75
CA THR A 595 -86.13 62.97 68.27
C THR A 595 -85.38 61.68 68.61
N LYS A 596 -86.05 60.70 69.26
CA LYS A 596 -85.46 59.38 69.55
C LYS A 596 -85.15 58.57 68.29
N GLU A 597 -86.01 58.66 67.27
CA GLU A 597 -85.79 58.00 65.98
C GLU A 597 -84.53 58.54 65.27
N ILE A 598 -84.37 59.87 65.22
CA ILE A 598 -83.20 60.51 64.62
C ILE A 598 -81.93 60.21 65.43
N GLU A 599 -81.99 60.20 66.77
CA GLU A 599 -80.85 59.81 67.61
C GLU A 599 -80.41 58.36 67.39
N SER A 600 -81.36 57.42 67.21
CA SER A 600 -81.06 56.04 66.85
C SER A 600 -80.36 55.92 65.50
N ARG A 601 -80.84 56.65 64.48
CA ARG A 601 -80.21 56.69 63.15
C ARG A 601 -78.83 57.34 63.18
N LEU A 602 -78.64 58.36 64.00
CA LEU A 602 -77.35 59.04 64.17
C LEU A 602 -76.31 58.14 64.86
N ASN A 603 -76.73 57.36 65.85
CA ASN A 603 -75.86 56.35 66.48
C ASN A 603 -75.50 55.21 65.50
N GLY A 604 -76.44 54.78 64.66
CA GLY A 604 -76.17 53.82 63.58
C GLY A 604 -75.11 54.34 62.60
N ILE A 605 -75.24 55.60 62.17
CA ILE A 605 -74.27 56.24 61.26
C ILE A 605 -72.90 56.40 61.92
N LYS A 606 -72.84 56.78 63.21
CA LYS A 606 -71.57 56.86 63.96
C LYS A 606 -70.87 55.50 64.04
N GLN A 607 -71.61 54.43 64.34
CA GLN A 607 -71.04 53.07 64.33
C GLN A 607 -70.53 52.68 62.94
N ASP A 608 -71.26 53.00 61.87
CA ASP A 608 -70.82 52.74 60.51
C ASP A 608 -69.59 53.57 60.12
N LEU A 609 -69.46 54.80 60.64
CA LEU A 609 -68.30 55.67 60.44
C LEU A 609 -67.06 55.12 61.16
N ASP A 610 -67.22 54.66 62.40
CA ASP A 610 -66.13 54.07 63.18
C ASP A 610 -65.63 52.77 62.52
N LYS A 611 -66.55 51.89 62.10
CA LYS A 611 -66.22 50.67 61.34
C LYS A 611 -65.51 51.00 60.02
N THR A 612 -66.01 51.98 59.27
CA THR A 612 -65.40 52.41 58.00
C THR A 612 -64.01 53.00 58.22
N THR A 613 -63.80 53.76 59.29
CA THR A 613 -62.50 54.36 59.65
C THR A 613 -61.49 53.29 60.07
N GLN A 614 -61.87 52.34 60.93
CA GLN A 614 -61.00 51.21 61.30
C GLN A 614 -60.60 50.36 60.08
N THR A 615 -61.55 50.12 59.16
CA THR A 615 -61.27 49.39 57.91
C THR A 615 -60.30 50.17 57.02
N LEU A 616 -60.47 51.49 56.92
CA LEU A 616 -59.58 52.38 56.17
C LEU A 616 -58.16 52.36 56.73
N ASP A 617 -58.00 52.44 58.05
CA ASP A 617 -56.69 52.43 58.72
C ASP A 617 -55.96 51.10 58.50
N SER A 618 -56.68 49.97 58.56
CA SER A 618 -56.13 48.66 58.24
C SER A 618 -55.65 48.58 56.78
N LYS A 619 -56.50 48.99 55.83
CA LYS A 619 -56.18 48.98 54.39
C LYS A 619 -55.02 49.90 54.04
N ASN A 620 -54.91 51.06 54.69
CA ASN A 620 -53.79 51.99 54.51
C ASN A 620 -52.47 51.40 55.04
N LYS A 621 -52.49 50.69 56.17
CA LYS A 621 -51.29 49.97 56.67
C LYS A 621 -50.84 48.89 55.70
N ASP A 622 -51.78 48.08 55.19
CA ASP A 622 -51.48 47.03 54.22
C ASP A 622 -50.93 47.62 52.91
N HIS A 623 -51.52 48.72 52.42
CA HIS A 623 -51.05 49.43 51.22
C HIS A 623 -49.61 49.94 51.39
N ASN A 624 -49.31 50.59 52.52
CA ASN A 624 -47.96 51.09 52.80
C ASN A 624 -46.92 49.96 52.89
N LYS A 625 -47.27 48.82 53.49
CA LYS A 625 -46.38 47.65 53.55
C LYS A 625 -46.12 47.06 52.16
N GLU A 626 -47.16 46.91 51.34
CA GLU A 626 -47.01 46.43 49.96
C GLU A 626 -46.19 47.40 49.10
N LYS A 627 -46.36 48.72 49.31
CA LYS A 627 -45.56 49.76 48.65
C LYS A 627 -44.07 49.63 48.97
N GLN A 628 -43.71 49.48 50.24
CA GLN A 628 -42.31 49.28 50.65
C GLN A 628 -41.71 47.99 50.06
N ASN A 629 -42.48 46.90 50.02
CA ASN A 629 -42.05 45.65 49.40
C ASN A 629 -41.78 45.79 47.90
N LYS A 630 -42.61 46.56 47.19
CA LYS A 630 -42.40 46.88 45.78
C LYS A 630 -41.14 47.72 45.57
N GLU A 631 -40.95 48.77 46.37
CA GLU A 631 -39.76 49.64 46.28
C GLU A 631 -38.45 48.86 46.52
N ALA A 632 -38.44 47.90 47.45
CA ALA A 632 -37.31 47.01 47.66
C ALA A 632 -37.06 46.08 46.46
N LEU A 633 -38.12 45.56 45.85
CA LEU A 633 -38.04 44.72 44.65
C LEU A 633 -37.54 45.51 43.43
N ASP A 634 -38.00 46.76 43.25
CA ASP A 634 -37.53 47.66 42.19
C ASP A 634 -36.02 47.95 42.31
N LYS A 635 -35.52 48.17 43.53
CA LYS A 635 -34.08 48.31 43.78
C LYS A 635 -33.31 47.05 43.41
N LEU A 636 -33.82 45.87 43.78
CA LEU A 636 -33.18 44.59 43.45
C LEU A 636 -33.14 44.34 41.93
N ILE A 637 -34.22 44.63 41.21
CA ILE A 637 -34.29 44.52 39.74
C ILE A 637 -33.23 45.43 39.10
N LYS A 638 -33.09 46.66 39.60
CA LYS A 638 -32.09 47.61 39.10
C LYS A 638 -30.67 47.06 39.24
N THR A 639 -30.30 46.57 40.42
CA THR A 639 -28.98 45.98 40.67
C THR A 639 -28.73 44.76 39.78
N LYS A 640 -29.71 43.86 39.65
CA LYS A 640 -29.57 42.68 38.79
C LYS A 640 -29.43 43.03 37.30
N ARG A 641 -30.09 44.10 36.81
CA ARG A 641 -29.86 44.60 35.44
C ARG A 641 -28.44 45.13 35.25
N GLU A 642 -27.92 45.88 36.21
CA GLU A 642 -26.55 46.41 36.14
C GLU A 642 -25.52 45.29 36.12
N GLU A 643 -25.71 44.24 36.94
CA GLU A 643 -24.85 43.05 36.94
C GLU A 643 -24.95 42.26 35.62
N LEU A 644 -26.17 42.04 35.10
CA LEU A 644 -26.36 41.35 33.83
C LEU A 644 -25.69 42.10 32.67
N GLN A 645 -25.85 43.43 32.63
CA GLN A 645 -25.20 44.27 31.62
C GLN A 645 -23.67 44.15 31.65
N LYS A 646 -23.09 44.00 32.84
CA LYS A 646 -21.64 43.80 33.00
C LYS A 646 -21.21 42.45 32.41
N ASP A 647 -21.92 41.37 32.74
CA ASP A 647 -21.64 40.03 32.22
C ASP A 647 -21.83 39.96 30.69
N GLU A 648 -22.84 40.65 30.14
CA GLU A 648 -23.06 40.77 28.69
C GLU A 648 -21.92 41.52 27.97
N ASN A 649 -21.40 42.58 28.59
CA ASN A 649 -20.25 43.32 28.06
C ASN A 649 -18.97 42.45 28.08
N GLU A 650 -18.78 41.65 29.13
CA GLU A 650 -17.69 40.69 29.22
C GLU A 650 -17.82 39.59 28.16
N LEU A 651 -19.04 39.07 27.95
CA LEU A 651 -19.33 38.11 26.88
C LEU A 651 -18.95 38.66 25.50
N LYS A 652 -19.32 39.92 25.24
CA LYS A 652 -19.00 40.61 23.99
C LYS A 652 -17.49 40.75 23.81
N SER A 653 -16.78 41.18 24.85
CA SER A 653 -15.32 41.29 24.85
C SER A 653 -14.62 39.95 24.55
N LEU A 654 -15.08 38.85 25.15
CA LEU A 654 -14.54 37.51 24.90
C LEU A 654 -14.80 37.06 23.45
N LYS A 655 -16.00 37.31 22.90
CA LYS A 655 -16.32 37.02 21.50
C LYS A 655 -15.46 37.83 20.53
N ASP A 656 -15.29 39.12 20.79
CA ASP A 656 -14.46 40.00 19.97
C ASP A 656 -12.97 39.58 20.03
N ASN A 657 -12.49 39.15 21.19
CA ASN A 657 -11.14 38.60 21.36
C ASN A 657 -10.96 37.28 20.58
N LEU A 658 -11.94 36.38 20.65
CA LEU A 658 -11.93 35.13 19.88
C LEU A 658 -11.88 35.41 18.37
N GLU A 659 -12.71 36.35 17.89
CA GLU A 659 -12.73 36.73 16.48
C GLU A 659 -11.44 37.42 16.03
N LYS A 660 -10.87 38.29 16.87
CA LYS A 660 -9.58 38.92 16.61
C LYS A 660 -8.47 37.87 16.51
N LYS A 661 -8.38 36.93 17.46
CA LYS A 661 -7.38 35.84 17.43
C LYS A 661 -7.58 34.90 16.24
N TYR A 662 -8.82 34.67 15.81
CA TYR A 662 -9.11 33.91 14.60
C TYR A 662 -8.63 34.64 13.33
N LYS A 663 -8.86 35.96 13.26
CA LYS A 663 -8.38 36.80 12.16
C LYS A 663 -6.86 36.87 12.11
N GLU A 664 -6.18 37.07 13.24
CA GLU A 664 -4.71 37.07 13.33
C GLU A 664 -4.13 35.72 12.89
N PHE A 665 -4.73 34.60 13.32
CA PHE A 665 -4.32 33.27 12.89
C PHE A 665 -4.51 33.05 11.37
N ARG A 666 -5.61 33.53 10.78
CA ARG A 666 -5.81 33.48 9.32
C ARG A 666 -4.93 34.46 8.53
N TYR A 667 -4.66 35.65 9.07
CA TYR A 667 -3.87 36.70 8.40
C TYR A 667 -2.37 36.38 8.40
N ASN A 668 -1.85 35.66 9.40
CA ASN A 668 -0.49 35.11 9.37
C ASN A 668 -0.24 34.10 8.23
N LYS A 669 -1.29 33.65 7.54
CA LYS A 669 -1.17 32.80 6.34
C LYS A 669 -0.95 33.60 5.04
N LYS A 670 -1.14 34.92 5.06
CA LYS A 670 -0.99 35.82 3.89
C LYS A 670 0.11 36.88 4.07
N ASP A 671 0.38 37.32 5.29
CA ASP A 671 1.36 38.36 5.61
C ASP A 671 2.65 37.82 6.26
N SER A 672 2.93 36.52 6.11
CA SER A 672 4.33 36.20 5.83
C SER A 672 4.63 36.92 4.50
N LYS A 673 5.13 38.16 4.60
CA LYS A 673 6.14 38.70 3.68
C LYS A 673 6.90 37.48 3.23
N GLU A 674 6.87 37.18 1.92
CA GLU A 674 7.58 36.07 1.30
C GLU A 674 8.58 35.55 2.32
N PRO A 675 8.30 34.43 3.03
CA PRO A 675 9.40 33.83 3.76
C PRO A 675 10.47 33.77 2.69
N GLU A 676 11.63 34.39 2.95
CA GLU A 676 12.88 34.07 2.25
C GLU A 676 12.67 32.66 1.76
N SER A 677 12.48 32.48 0.44
CA SER A 677 11.82 31.33 -0.20
C SER A 677 12.02 30.04 0.62
N PRO A 678 11.12 29.04 0.62
CA PRO A 678 11.49 27.72 1.14
C PRO A 678 12.93 27.31 0.74
N LEU A 679 13.40 27.73 -0.44
CA LEU A 679 14.83 27.75 -0.82
C LEU A 679 15.79 28.59 0.04
N ALA A 680 15.54 29.85 0.38
CA ALA A 680 16.45 30.68 1.18
C ALA A 680 16.48 30.33 2.69
N PHE A 681 15.39 29.80 3.26
CA PHE A 681 15.44 29.18 4.60
C PHE A 681 16.14 27.81 4.57
N MET A 682 15.98 27.05 3.47
CA MET A 682 16.79 25.86 3.20
C MET A 682 18.27 26.22 2.96
N ASP A 683 18.61 27.30 2.27
CA ASP A 683 20.00 27.72 1.99
C ASP A 683 20.76 28.08 3.27
N LYS A 684 20.10 28.76 4.23
CA LYS A 684 20.71 29.09 5.54
C LYS A 684 20.97 27.85 6.42
N ARG A 685 20.22 26.76 6.25
CA ARG A 685 20.51 25.46 6.93
C ARG A 685 21.37 24.52 6.10
N GLN A 686 21.26 24.54 4.76
CA GLN A 686 22.07 23.73 3.83
C GLN A 686 23.55 24.12 3.89
N SER A 687 23.84 25.40 4.15
CA SER A 687 25.21 25.88 4.37
C SER A 687 25.85 25.37 5.68
N GLN A 688 25.11 24.67 6.56
CA GLN A 688 25.66 24.00 7.74
C GLN A 688 25.75 22.47 7.63
N THR A 689 25.23 21.83 6.57
CA THR A 689 25.12 20.35 6.49
C THR A 689 25.60 19.69 5.19
N GLN A 690 26.29 20.40 4.30
CA GLN A 690 27.09 19.75 3.25
C GLN A 690 28.34 19.10 3.89
N GLN A 691 28.14 17.98 4.58
CA GLN A 691 29.22 17.05 4.87
C GLN A 691 29.45 16.23 3.59
N GLU A 692 30.45 16.62 2.79
CA GLU A 692 30.98 15.74 1.74
C GLU A 692 31.41 14.41 2.37
N ILE A 693 31.02 13.30 1.76
CA ILE A 693 31.30 11.97 2.30
C ILE A 693 32.73 11.62 1.94
N HIS A 694 33.66 11.92 2.85
CA HIS A 694 35.08 11.63 2.60
C HIS A 694 35.43 10.18 2.97
N ILE A 695 35.17 9.24 2.05
CA ILE A 695 35.62 7.84 2.15
C ILE A 695 36.87 7.66 1.28
N SER A 696 37.99 7.26 1.90
CA SER A 696 39.23 6.98 1.17
C SER A 696 39.09 5.72 0.32
N ILE A 697 39.25 5.85 -1.00
CA ILE A 697 39.23 4.70 -1.93
C ILE A 697 40.65 4.19 -2.13
N PRO A 698 40.93 2.88 -1.99
CA PRO A 698 42.25 2.32 -2.23
C PRO A 698 42.66 2.48 -3.69
N LYS A 699 43.96 2.56 -3.95
CA LYS A 699 44.49 2.86 -5.30
C LYS A 699 44.41 1.69 -6.28
N GLU A 700 44.17 0.48 -5.80
CA GLU A 700 44.17 -0.74 -6.60
C GLU A 700 43.01 -1.67 -6.18
N ASN A 701 42.42 -2.39 -7.14
CA ASN A 701 41.39 -3.41 -6.85
C ASN A 701 41.99 -4.61 -6.11
N ARG A 702 41.21 -5.20 -5.19
CA ARG A 702 41.57 -6.47 -4.55
C ARG A 702 41.82 -7.55 -5.61
N PRO A 703 42.75 -8.49 -5.35
CA PRO A 703 42.96 -9.60 -6.26
C PRO A 703 41.71 -10.49 -6.34
N SER A 704 41.25 -10.82 -7.55
CA SER A 704 40.14 -11.78 -7.76
C SER A 704 40.59 -13.24 -7.60
N THR A 705 41.90 -13.50 -7.60
CA THR A 705 42.49 -14.82 -7.44
C THR A 705 43.80 -14.70 -6.69
N GLY A 706 43.99 -15.53 -5.66
CA GLY A 706 45.19 -15.50 -4.81
C GLY A 706 45.23 -14.34 -3.80
N VAL A 707 46.24 -14.37 -2.94
CA VAL A 707 46.46 -13.39 -1.87
C VAL A 707 47.72 -12.59 -2.16
N LEU A 708 47.58 -11.28 -2.30
CA LEU A 708 48.71 -10.38 -2.55
C LEU A 708 49.54 -10.21 -1.27
N LYS A 709 50.81 -10.58 -1.35
CA LYS A 709 51.81 -10.38 -0.31
C LYS A 709 52.90 -9.43 -0.79
N LYS A 710 53.49 -8.71 0.16
CA LYS A 710 54.53 -7.71 -0.10
C LYS A 710 55.66 -7.86 0.92
N ASP A 711 56.89 -7.78 0.44
CA ASP A 711 58.06 -7.48 1.26
C ASP A 711 58.88 -6.41 0.55
N LYS A 712 59.17 -5.31 1.23
CA LYS A 712 59.86 -4.13 0.67
C LYS A 712 59.23 -3.67 -0.66
N ASN A 713 59.92 -3.86 -1.79
CA ASN A 713 59.49 -3.46 -3.13
C ASN A 713 58.98 -4.62 -3.99
N GLU A 714 59.03 -5.85 -3.48
CA GLU A 714 58.58 -7.04 -4.20
C GLU A 714 57.15 -7.40 -3.80
N ARG A 715 56.36 -7.81 -4.80
CA ARG A 715 54.97 -8.25 -4.62
C ARG A 715 54.84 -9.68 -5.13
N LEU A 716 54.20 -10.53 -4.34
CA LEU A 716 53.86 -11.91 -4.70
C LEU A 716 52.36 -12.11 -4.65
N LEU A 717 51.79 -12.79 -5.64
CA LEU A 717 50.40 -13.25 -5.61
C LEU A 717 50.38 -14.74 -5.25
N GLU A 718 49.99 -15.03 -4.00
CA GLU A 718 49.97 -16.39 -3.47
C GLU A 718 48.67 -17.10 -3.83
N ILE A 719 48.74 -18.16 -4.66
CA ILE A 719 47.62 -19.06 -4.95
C ILE A 719 47.61 -20.27 -4.03
N SER A 720 46.43 -20.84 -3.81
CA SER A 720 46.26 -22.02 -2.95
C SER A 720 46.11 -23.30 -3.77
N LEU A 721 45.60 -23.21 -5.00
CA LEU A 721 45.35 -24.35 -5.87
C LEU A 721 46.02 -24.16 -7.24
N TRP A 722 46.57 -25.25 -7.80
CA TRP A 722 47.20 -25.21 -9.12
C TRP A 722 46.22 -24.90 -10.26
N SER A 723 44.94 -25.21 -10.08
CA SER A 723 43.87 -24.85 -11.03
C SER A 723 43.70 -23.34 -11.20
N GLU A 724 44.21 -22.53 -10.26
CA GLU A 724 44.12 -21.06 -10.26
C GLU A 724 45.23 -20.38 -11.08
N VAL A 725 46.23 -21.12 -11.58
CA VAL A 725 47.44 -20.53 -12.18
C VAL A 725 47.13 -19.61 -13.37
N GLU A 726 46.23 -20.02 -14.26
CA GLU A 726 45.95 -19.23 -15.47
C GLU A 726 45.19 -17.94 -15.17
N SER A 727 44.25 -17.95 -14.21
CA SER A 727 43.60 -16.73 -13.74
C SER A 727 44.57 -15.85 -12.93
N ALA A 728 45.37 -16.46 -12.05
CA ALA A 728 46.32 -15.74 -11.23
C ALA A 728 47.50 -15.15 -12.02
N LYS A 729 47.91 -15.71 -13.15
CA LYS A 729 48.91 -15.09 -14.05
C LYS A 729 48.45 -13.73 -14.57
N LYS A 730 47.20 -13.65 -15.03
CA LYS A 730 46.59 -12.40 -15.51
C LYS A 730 46.51 -11.38 -14.37
N GLU A 731 46.13 -11.84 -13.19
CA GLU A 731 45.97 -10.99 -12.02
C GLU A 731 47.31 -10.50 -11.44
N ALA A 732 48.33 -11.36 -11.42
CA ALA A 732 49.69 -11.02 -11.03
C ALA A 732 50.29 -9.97 -11.97
N GLN A 733 50.05 -10.11 -13.29
CA GLN A 733 50.45 -9.10 -14.27
C GLN A 733 49.76 -7.76 -14.03
N ARG A 734 48.45 -7.75 -13.76
CA ARG A 734 47.68 -6.54 -13.43
C ARG A 734 48.25 -5.82 -12.19
N LEU A 735 48.65 -6.59 -11.17
CA LEU A 735 49.13 -6.08 -9.88
C LEU A 735 50.64 -5.79 -9.86
N GLY A 736 51.37 -6.10 -10.94
CA GLY A 736 52.83 -6.02 -10.97
C GLY A 736 53.48 -6.93 -9.92
N ALA A 737 52.94 -8.13 -9.73
CA ALA A 737 53.38 -9.13 -8.77
C ALA A 737 53.89 -10.40 -9.48
N ASN A 738 54.79 -11.15 -8.84
CA ASN A 738 55.15 -12.50 -9.30
C ASN A 738 54.22 -13.55 -8.67
N LEU A 739 54.01 -14.67 -9.34
CA LEU A 739 53.13 -15.74 -8.83
C LEU A 739 53.87 -16.57 -7.75
N SER A 740 53.19 -16.95 -6.67
CA SER A 740 53.67 -17.85 -5.62
C SER A 740 52.63 -18.89 -5.22
N VAL A 741 53.05 -20.05 -4.72
CA VAL A 741 52.15 -21.09 -4.20
C VAL A 741 52.22 -21.16 -2.68
N LYS A 742 51.06 -21.29 -2.02
CA LYS A 742 51.00 -21.43 -0.56
C LYS A 742 51.72 -22.71 -0.10
N ASN A 743 52.66 -22.57 0.83
CA ASN A 743 53.43 -23.70 1.34
C ASN A 743 52.59 -24.54 2.33
N GLN A 744 52.12 -25.72 1.92
CA GLN A 744 51.24 -26.58 2.74
C GLN A 744 51.96 -27.31 3.88
N THR A 745 53.30 -27.30 3.94
CA THR A 745 54.08 -28.04 4.97
C THR A 745 54.02 -27.44 6.38
N GLN A 746 53.29 -26.34 6.61
CA GLN A 746 53.17 -25.69 7.93
C GLN A 746 51.94 -26.12 8.76
N GLN A 747 51.08 -27.03 8.28
CA GLN A 747 49.94 -27.53 9.07
C GLN A 747 50.16 -28.90 9.77
N LYS A 748 51.31 -29.56 9.61
CA LYS A 748 51.61 -30.84 10.30
C LYS A 748 52.16 -30.66 11.74
N GLY A 749 51.88 -29.53 12.39
CA GLY A 749 52.40 -29.22 13.71
C GLY A 749 51.38 -28.57 14.63
N GLN A 750 50.18 -29.16 14.75
CA GLN A 750 49.26 -29.02 15.89
C GLN A 750 48.07 -29.96 15.66
N ILE A 751 48.24 -31.23 16.04
CA ILE A 751 47.18 -32.10 16.59
C ILE A 751 47.59 -32.37 18.03
#